data_AF-A0A100YAJ2-F1
#
_entry.id   AF-A0A100YAJ2-F1
#
_cell.length_a   1.000
_cell.length_b   1.000
_cell.length_c   1.000
_cell.angle_alpha   90.00
_cell.angle_beta   90.00
_cell.angle_gamma   90.00
#
_symmetry.space_group_name_H-M   'P 1'
#
loop_
_entity.id
_entity.type
_entity.pdbx_description
1 polymer ?
#
loop_
_entity_poly.entity_id
_entity_poly.type
_entity_poly.pdbx_seq_one_letter_code
_entity_poly.pdbx_strand_id
1 'polypeptide(L)'
;MAGVTGVLVLQGVTGPEPTATEAGNGKPRPVVAEARTEPIAASPDGRSAALKEEGTRPFSMLGVTWTEPSARVAGTVEVRTREAGSGRWSSWLRLDGDSGQGEDGAARGGTEPAWVGPSDGVEVRLRAGGTVSDRLPAGLRLDMVDPKTGTASAMAPAAFAVEETAEPTPAESTPGPVESEPGPDPVVSVTPTEEPVTTPPVSEPPTGEPTTSAPPSPTASVPSTPPASPSPSTSTTVSVPPAPPSTVPRPPITPRASWGADESISPEAPGYLPGGKVKAVVVHHTAESNTYTCEQAPAVVRGIYAYHVKQLGWKDLGYNFLVDKCGTVYEGRKGGVDQPVQGAHAYGFNAETTGISVLGTYTDTVPSQAAMTSVARIAAWKLGQYGVDPVGTTTLTAGDGGRSYYGRTWTKGAQVSFPVIHGHRDGYNTQCPGDAFYGQLPTLRSWAAGPVAGLAVKSITGAGLSGTTYHTKSTVTVNWSSTTPAALVKGYELLVDGKVATTTAGSATSATATLTPGTHKVQVRAVHQSDRTTTTTAATVVAETTAPVFTTKPTLALRAGTVNTTAVPVTLSWKATDSTSLKEVRLTSPVARTYGPTVYSATHTAKSGAATTWSMTAHDRAGNTATAATAATPVILQETSATRSGTWTAKSSTSYLGGKSLASSTKNASLTWTFTGRSAAWVVSRAATSGQAYVYVDGVKAATVDLKSATTKYRDAIWTKTWATSGKHTVKVVVVGTAGRPAVTTDGLVYLK
;
A
#
# COMPACT_ATOMS: atom_id res chain seq x y z
N MET A 1 4.82 -10.72 63.88
CA MET A 1 5.79 -11.55 63.12
C MET A 1 5.16 -11.80 61.76
N ALA A 2 5.60 -11.08 60.73
CA ALA A 2 6.64 -11.45 59.75
C ALA A 2 6.07 -12.42 58.69
N GLY A 3 6.23 -12.22 57.37
CA GLY A 3 7.29 -11.49 56.67
C GLY A 3 6.84 -10.75 55.40
N VAL A 4 7.79 -9.94 54.93
CA VAL A 4 7.70 -8.83 53.99
C VAL A 4 8.30 -9.21 52.63
N THR A 5 7.78 -8.54 51.62
CA THR A 5 8.11 -8.39 50.20
C THR A 5 9.59 -8.21 49.82
N GLY A 6 9.93 -8.55 48.57
CA GLY A 6 11.11 -7.99 47.88
C GLY A 6 11.52 -8.73 46.59
N VAL A 7 11.18 -8.15 45.43
CA VAL A 7 11.73 -8.48 44.10
C VAL A 7 13.06 -7.72 43.93
N LEU A 8 14.12 -8.39 43.46
CA LEU A 8 15.40 -7.77 43.11
C LEU A 8 15.77 -8.12 41.65
N VAL A 9 15.94 -7.07 40.85
CA VAL A 9 16.51 -7.07 39.51
C VAL A 9 18.04 -7.00 39.64
N LEU A 10 18.78 -7.88 38.95
CA LEU A 10 20.22 -7.70 38.72
C LEU A 10 20.53 -7.65 37.22
N GLN A 11 21.08 -6.53 36.80
CA GLN A 11 21.80 -6.34 35.55
C GLN A 11 23.16 -7.04 35.65
N GLY A 12 23.47 -7.93 34.70
CA GLY A 12 24.79 -8.53 34.53
C GLY A 12 25.48 -7.96 33.30
N VAL A 13 26.42 -7.04 33.54
CA VAL A 13 27.39 -6.56 32.55
C VAL A 13 28.55 -7.55 32.52
N THR A 14 28.78 -8.19 31.37
CA THR A 14 30.06 -8.86 31.08
C THR A 14 30.55 -8.38 29.72
N GLY A 15 31.37 -7.33 29.71
CA GLY A 15 32.24 -7.03 28.58
C GLY A 15 33.47 -7.95 28.61
N PRO A 16 34.08 -8.24 27.46
CA PRO A 16 35.48 -8.62 27.41
C PRO A 16 36.35 -7.37 27.21
N GLU A 17 37.33 -7.21 28.11
CA GLU A 17 38.44 -6.25 28.02
C GLU A 17 39.32 -6.51 26.79
N PRO A 18 40.05 -5.49 26.30
CA PRO A 18 40.79 -5.53 25.05
C PRO A 18 42.20 -6.09 25.27
N THR A 19 42.56 -7.15 24.55
CA THR A 19 43.97 -7.51 24.36
C THR A 19 44.55 -6.65 23.23
N ALA A 20 45.43 -5.72 23.61
CA ALA A 20 46.21 -4.94 22.67
C ALA A 20 47.26 -5.82 21.98
N THR A 21 47.18 -5.99 20.66
CA THR A 21 48.35 -5.97 19.77
C THR A 21 47.92 -5.78 18.31
N GLU A 22 48.58 -4.81 17.67
CA GLU A 22 48.53 -4.37 16.26
C GLU A 22 47.27 -3.66 15.75
N ALA A 23 47.30 -2.33 15.92
CA ALA A 23 46.54 -1.37 15.13
C ALA A 23 46.95 -1.46 13.64
N GLY A 24 46.31 -2.35 12.89
CA GLY A 24 46.27 -2.31 11.43
C GLY A 24 45.05 -1.52 10.97
N ASN A 25 45.26 -0.46 10.18
CA ASN A 25 44.22 0.35 9.53
C ASN A 25 43.01 -0.50 9.09
N GLY A 26 41.83 -0.23 9.68
CA GLY A 26 40.57 -0.97 9.48
C GLY A 26 39.95 -0.87 8.08
N LYS A 27 40.73 -1.04 7.02
CA LYS A 27 40.22 -1.26 5.66
C LYS A 27 39.95 -2.77 5.49
N PRO A 28 38.81 -3.17 4.91
CA PRO A 28 38.56 -4.56 4.55
C PRO A 28 39.75 -5.10 3.74
N ARG A 29 40.30 -6.26 4.14
CA ARG A 29 41.41 -6.89 3.43
C ARG A 29 40.90 -7.58 2.16
N PRO A 30 41.67 -7.55 1.06
CA PRO A 30 41.35 -8.33 -0.14
C PRO A 30 41.15 -9.81 0.16
N VAL A 31 40.23 -10.46 -0.57
CA VAL A 31 40.01 -11.90 -0.50
C VAL A 31 40.60 -12.51 -1.77
N VAL A 32 41.68 -13.27 -1.62
CA VAL A 32 42.39 -13.87 -2.74
C VAL A 32 41.65 -15.13 -3.20
N ALA A 33 41.04 -15.06 -4.38
CA ALA A 33 40.42 -16.22 -5.02
C ALA A 33 41.49 -17.18 -5.57
N GLU A 34 41.29 -18.47 -5.35
CA GLU A 34 42.08 -19.53 -5.98
C GLU A 34 41.44 -19.93 -7.31
N ALA A 35 42.25 -20.18 -8.34
CA ALA A 35 41.76 -20.64 -9.63
C ALA A 35 42.60 -21.81 -10.14
N ARG A 36 41.96 -22.71 -10.87
CA ARG A 36 42.51 -24.00 -11.30
C ARG A 36 41.98 -24.38 -12.65
N THR A 37 42.76 -25.13 -13.40
CA THR A 37 42.47 -25.39 -14.81
C THR A 37 42.70 -26.86 -15.12
N GLU A 38 41.73 -27.52 -15.73
CA GLU A 38 41.83 -28.93 -16.15
C GLU A 38 41.57 -29.06 -17.65
N PRO A 39 42.48 -29.67 -18.44
CA PRO A 39 42.30 -29.79 -19.89
C PRO A 39 41.12 -30.70 -20.22
N ILE A 40 40.33 -30.32 -21.24
CA ILE A 40 39.22 -31.14 -21.75
C ILE A 40 39.63 -31.70 -23.11
N ALA A 41 39.78 -33.03 -23.19
CA ALA A 41 40.12 -33.69 -24.43
C ALA A 41 38.95 -33.68 -25.42
N ALA A 42 39.20 -33.16 -26.63
CA ALA A 42 38.27 -33.26 -27.74
C ALA A 42 38.33 -34.66 -28.38
N SER A 43 37.20 -35.13 -28.92
CA SER A 43 37.13 -36.35 -29.72
C SER A 43 37.97 -36.20 -31.00
N PRO A 44 38.41 -37.32 -31.62
CA PRO A 44 39.21 -37.27 -32.85
C PRO A 44 38.55 -36.52 -34.01
N ASP A 45 37.23 -36.49 -34.07
CA ASP A 45 36.47 -35.71 -35.06
C ASP A 45 36.28 -34.23 -34.68
N GLY A 46 36.78 -33.80 -33.53
CA GLY A 46 36.70 -32.45 -33.00
C GLY A 46 35.28 -31.95 -32.73
N ARG A 47 34.28 -32.85 -32.68
CA ARG A 47 32.86 -32.47 -32.53
C ARG A 47 32.32 -32.65 -31.13
N SER A 48 33.04 -33.32 -30.25
CA SER A 48 32.65 -33.45 -28.85
C SER A 48 33.87 -33.34 -27.96
N ALA A 49 33.66 -32.99 -26.70
CA ALA A 49 34.70 -33.03 -25.69
C ALA A 49 34.04 -33.36 -24.35
N ALA A 50 34.72 -34.08 -23.47
CA ALA A 50 34.17 -34.41 -22.17
C ALA A 50 35.27 -34.48 -21.11
N LEU A 51 34.90 -34.13 -19.89
CA LEU A 51 35.73 -34.27 -18.70
C LEU A 51 34.86 -34.92 -17.63
N LYS A 52 35.37 -35.97 -16.98
CA LYS A 52 34.73 -36.60 -15.83
C LYS A 52 35.71 -36.58 -14.68
N GLU A 53 35.39 -35.85 -13.61
CA GLU A 53 36.24 -35.75 -12.44
C GLU A 53 35.42 -35.98 -11.17
N GLU A 54 35.58 -37.18 -10.61
CA GLU A 54 34.83 -37.63 -9.43
C GLU A 54 35.35 -37.04 -8.11
N GLY A 55 36.46 -36.31 -8.13
CA GLY A 55 37.02 -35.64 -6.95
C GLY A 55 37.94 -34.50 -7.32
N THR A 56 37.54 -33.29 -6.95
CA THR A 56 38.29 -32.03 -7.13
C THR A 56 38.58 -31.45 -5.75
N ARG A 57 39.49 -30.48 -5.65
CA ARG A 57 39.49 -29.63 -4.45
C ARG A 57 38.31 -28.65 -4.52
N PRO A 58 37.83 -28.12 -3.38
CA PRO A 58 36.64 -27.28 -3.35
C PRO A 58 36.71 -26.10 -4.32
N PHE A 59 35.59 -25.85 -5.01
CA PHE A 59 35.37 -24.68 -5.84
C PHE A 59 33.90 -24.23 -5.72
N SER A 60 33.56 -23.05 -6.23
CA SER A 60 32.16 -22.59 -6.22
C SER A 60 31.73 -21.88 -7.50
N MET A 61 32.68 -21.63 -8.40
CA MET A 61 32.44 -21.09 -9.71
C MET A 61 33.27 -21.85 -10.74
N LEU A 62 32.76 -21.97 -11.96
CA LEU A 62 33.48 -22.58 -13.07
C LEU A 62 33.14 -21.92 -14.41
N GLY A 63 34.00 -22.09 -15.41
CA GLY A 63 33.72 -21.80 -16.82
C GLY A 63 34.54 -22.71 -17.73
N VAL A 64 34.19 -22.76 -19.01
CA VAL A 64 34.98 -23.51 -20.02
C VAL A 64 35.64 -22.53 -20.97
N THR A 65 36.96 -22.62 -21.13
CA THR A 65 37.75 -21.69 -21.97
C THR A 65 38.54 -22.39 -23.06
N TRP A 66 38.92 -21.66 -24.09
CA TRP A 66 39.68 -22.12 -25.26
C TRP A 66 40.74 -21.09 -25.68
N THR A 67 41.69 -21.53 -26.52
CA THR A 67 42.90 -20.74 -26.79
C THR A 67 42.65 -19.50 -27.64
N GLU A 68 41.85 -19.62 -28.72
CA GLU A 68 41.60 -18.50 -29.63
C GLU A 68 40.46 -17.60 -29.08
N PRO A 69 40.74 -16.38 -28.60
CA PRO A 69 39.72 -15.53 -27.97
C PRO A 69 38.57 -15.16 -28.90
N SER A 70 38.84 -15.05 -30.20
CA SER A 70 37.85 -14.75 -31.21
C SER A 70 37.01 -15.97 -31.65
N ALA A 71 37.40 -17.19 -31.27
CA ALA A 71 36.64 -18.41 -31.58
C ALA A 71 35.40 -18.54 -30.70
N ARG A 72 34.38 -19.28 -31.18
CA ARG A 72 33.08 -19.45 -30.52
C ARG A 72 32.66 -20.91 -30.52
N VAL A 73 31.79 -21.28 -29.59
CA VAL A 73 31.16 -22.61 -29.55
C VAL A 73 29.72 -22.51 -30.05
N ALA A 74 29.51 -22.83 -31.34
CA ALA A 74 28.17 -22.85 -31.96
C ALA A 74 27.24 -24.00 -31.48
N GLY A 75 27.72 -24.86 -30.57
CA GLY A 75 27.01 -26.04 -30.10
C GLY A 75 26.56 -25.95 -28.64
N THR A 76 26.81 -26.99 -27.84
CA THR A 76 26.39 -27.05 -26.43
C THR A 76 27.60 -27.19 -25.54
N VAL A 77 27.66 -26.38 -24.48
CA VAL A 77 28.59 -26.55 -23.36
C VAL A 77 27.73 -26.80 -22.13
N GLU A 78 27.88 -27.96 -21.52
CA GLU A 78 27.10 -28.34 -20.34
C GLU A 78 28.01 -28.89 -19.24
N VAL A 79 27.67 -28.55 -18.01
CA VAL A 79 28.39 -28.94 -16.80
C VAL A 79 27.42 -29.51 -15.78
N ARG A 80 27.89 -30.40 -14.92
CA ARG A 80 27.21 -30.72 -13.66
C ARG A 80 28.23 -30.85 -12.56
N THR A 81 27.85 -30.52 -11.34
CA THR A 81 28.78 -30.54 -10.20
C THR A 81 28.25 -31.42 -9.09
N ARG A 82 29.17 -31.89 -8.24
CA ARG A 82 28.84 -32.60 -7.01
C ARG A 82 28.93 -31.63 -5.85
N GLU A 83 27.82 -31.49 -5.14
CA GLU A 83 27.70 -30.66 -3.95
C GLU A 83 28.65 -31.18 -2.85
N ALA A 84 29.50 -30.29 -2.34
CA ALA A 84 30.43 -30.61 -1.27
C ALA A 84 29.68 -31.01 0.01
N GLY A 85 30.08 -32.11 0.63
CA GLY A 85 29.51 -32.62 1.87
C GLY A 85 28.27 -33.52 1.71
N SER A 86 27.38 -33.26 0.74
CA SER A 86 26.23 -34.14 0.47
C SER A 86 26.55 -35.25 -0.54
N GLY A 87 27.53 -35.02 -1.41
CA GLY A 87 27.90 -35.95 -2.49
C GLY A 87 26.86 -36.02 -3.62
N ARG A 88 25.81 -35.19 -3.59
CA ARG A 88 24.74 -35.18 -4.59
C ARG A 88 25.16 -34.44 -5.86
N TRP A 89 24.88 -35.04 -7.01
CA TRP A 89 25.11 -34.41 -8.31
C TRP A 89 23.96 -33.50 -8.72
N SER A 90 24.29 -32.36 -9.31
CA SER A 90 23.31 -31.46 -9.94
C SER A 90 22.75 -32.04 -11.24
N SER A 91 21.66 -31.46 -11.72
CA SER A 91 21.29 -31.55 -13.14
C SER A 91 22.36 -30.89 -14.02
N TRP A 92 22.35 -31.22 -15.32
CA TRP A 92 23.19 -30.53 -16.30
C TRP A 92 22.78 -29.06 -16.43
N LEU A 93 23.75 -28.17 -16.27
CA LEU A 93 23.66 -26.73 -16.47
C LEU A 93 24.32 -26.40 -17.81
N ARG A 94 23.60 -25.69 -18.68
CA ARG A 94 24.16 -25.18 -19.94
C ARG A 94 24.88 -23.87 -19.68
N LEU A 95 26.09 -23.73 -20.23
CA LEU A 95 26.87 -22.49 -20.22
C LEU A 95 26.75 -21.78 -21.58
N ASP A 96 26.67 -20.46 -21.59
CA ASP A 96 26.69 -19.66 -22.82
C ASP A 96 28.13 -19.57 -23.33
N GLY A 97 28.41 -20.15 -24.51
CA GLY A 97 29.73 -20.20 -25.15
C GLY A 97 29.85 -19.34 -26.41
N ASP A 98 28.85 -18.49 -26.67
CA ASP A 98 28.88 -17.50 -27.75
C ASP A 98 29.09 -16.08 -27.21
N SER A 99 29.59 -15.95 -25.98
CA SER A 99 30.13 -14.69 -25.45
C SER A 99 31.31 -14.24 -26.32
N GLY A 100 31.28 -13.00 -26.80
CA GLY A 100 32.40 -12.42 -27.54
C GLY A 100 33.71 -12.44 -26.71
N GLN A 101 34.84 -12.05 -27.31
CA GLN A 101 36.14 -12.01 -26.60
C GLN A 101 36.20 -11.00 -25.43
N GLY A 102 35.13 -10.23 -25.21
CA GLY A 102 34.97 -9.26 -24.12
C GLY A 102 35.75 -7.96 -24.36
N GLU A 103 37.07 -8.04 -24.33
CA GLU A 103 37.98 -6.92 -24.59
C GLU A 103 39.13 -7.24 -25.53
N ASP A 104 39.70 -6.17 -26.09
CA ASP A 104 40.89 -6.24 -26.92
C ASP A 104 42.09 -6.66 -26.04
N GLY A 105 42.72 -7.77 -26.44
CA GLY A 105 43.86 -8.35 -25.70
C GLY A 105 43.51 -9.49 -24.74
N ALA A 106 42.27 -10.00 -24.76
CA ALA A 106 41.91 -11.22 -24.04
C ALA A 106 42.88 -12.37 -24.39
N ALA A 107 43.34 -13.10 -23.38
CA ALA A 107 44.26 -14.22 -23.57
C ALA A 107 43.55 -15.46 -24.10
N ARG A 108 42.24 -15.59 -23.79
CA ARG A 108 41.41 -16.76 -24.11
C ARG A 108 39.97 -16.37 -24.36
N GLY A 109 39.26 -17.23 -25.08
CA GLY A 109 37.81 -17.17 -25.19
C GLY A 109 37.19 -18.11 -24.17
N GLY A 110 35.97 -17.86 -23.75
CA GLY A 110 35.33 -18.71 -22.76
C GLY A 110 33.85 -18.48 -22.67
N THR A 111 33.19 -19.40 -21.97
CA THR A 111 31.80 -19.22 -21.57
C THR A 111 31.68 -18.11 -20.52
N GLU A 112 30.46 -17.62 -20.30
CA GLU A 112 30.14 -16.93 -19.04
C GLU A 112 30.40 -17.90 -17.86
N PRO A 113 30.97 -17.43 -16.73
CA PRO A 113 31.19 -18.27 -15.57
C PRO A 113 29.88 -18.56 -14.85
N ALA A 114 29.75 -19.76 -14.30
CA ALA A 114 28.60 -20.17 -13.51
C ALA A 114 28.96 -20.38 -12.05
N TRP A 115 28.24 -19.70 -11.14
CA TRP A 115 28.12 -20.11 -9.75
C TRP A 115 27.39 -21.45 -9.64
N VAL A 116 28.06 -22.40 -8.99
CA VAL A 116 27.58 -23.77 -8.76
C VAL A 116 27.44 -24.11 -7.27
N GLY A 117 27.77 -23.15 -6.39
CA GLY A 117 27.86 -23.36 -4.95
C GLY A 117 29.03 -24.27 -4.56
N PRO A 118 29.26 -24.51 -3.26
CA PRO A 118 30.35 -25.36 -2.78
C PRO A 118 30.32 -26.74 -3.44
N SER A 119 31.32 -27.03 -4.26
CA SER A 119 31.40 -28.23 -5.08
C SER A 119 32.76 -28.90 -4.94
N ASP A 120 32.80 -30.23 -4.98
CA ASP A 120 34.01 -31.04 -4.89
C ASP A 120 34.10 -32.13 -5.98
N GLY A 121 33.28 -32.04 -7.03
CA GLY A 121 33.33 -32.88 -8.21
C GLY A 121 32.68 -32.20 -9.40
N VAL A 122 33.08 -32.57 -10.62
CA VAL A 122 32.61 -31.93 -11.85
C VAL A 122 32.57 -32.91 -13.01
N GLU A 123 31.56 -32.75 -13.86
CA GLU A 123 31.54 -33.34 -15.19
C GLU A 123 31.20 -32.29 -16.22
N VAL A 124 31.86 -32.35 -17.37
CA VAL A 124 31.69 -31.44 -18.49
C VAL A 124 31.42 -32.25 -19.74
N ARG A 125 30.48 -31.78 -20.57
CA ARG A 125 30.28 -32.29 -21.93
C ARG A 125 30.08 -31.15 -22.90
N LEU A 126 30.76 -31.23 -24.03
CA LEU A 126 30.67 -30.30 -25.14
C LEU A 126 30.26 -31.03 -26.41
N ARG A 127 29.44 -30.36 -27.22
CA ARG A 127 29.12 -30.78 -28.58
C ARG A 127 29.23 -29.59 -29.51
N ALA A 128 29.79 -29.80 -30.71
CA ALA A 128 29.78 -28.82 -31.78
C ALA A 128 28.35 -28.65 -32.34
N GLY A 129 28.15 -27.60 -33.14
CA GLY A 129 26.87 -27.28 -33.77
C GLY A 129 26.35 -28.38 -34.72
N GLY A 130 25.16 -28.15 -35.27
CA GLY A 130 24.43 -29.13 -36.07
C GLY A 130 24.97 -29.34 -37.49
N THR A 131 25.95 -28.55 -37.96
CA THR A 131 26.51 -28.75 -39.30
C THR A 131 27.74 -29.65 -39.27
N VAL A 132 27.95 -30.40 -40.36
CA VAL A 132 29.08 -31.32 -40.51
C VAL A 132 30.44 -30.57 -40.53
N SER A 133 30.43 -29.26 -40.77
CA SER A 133 31.63 -28.41 -40.72
C SER A 133 31.97 -27.88 -39.32
N ASP A 134 31.05 -27.93 -38.35
CA ASP A 134 31.30 -27.35 -37.03
C ASP A 134 32.32 -28.18 -36.25
N ARG A 135 33.30 -27.50 -35.66
CA ARG A 135 34.32 -28.06 -34.77
C ARG A 135 34.36 -27.26 -33.48
N LEU A 136 34.72 -27.92 -32.38
CA LEU A 136 35.01 -27.23 -31.14
C LEU A 136 36.35 -26.47 -31.24
N PRO A 137 36.49 -25.30 -30.58
CA PRO A 137 37.74 -24.55 -30.51
C PRO A 137 38.89 -25.39 -29.92
N ALA A 138 40.11 -25.08 -30.33
CA ALA A 138 41.30 -25.76 -29.80
C ALA A 138 41.63 -25.33 -28.36
N GLY A 139 42.28 -26.23 -27.62
CA GLY A 139 42.79 -25.97 -26.28
C GLY A 139 41.71 -25.80 -25.22
N LEU A 140 40.60 -26.55 -25.33
CA LEU A 140 39.54 -26.56 -24.33
C LEU A 140 40.06 -26.94 -22.95
N ARG A 141 39.62 -26.20 -21.93
CA ARG A 141 39.85 -26.53 -20.53
C ARG A 141 38.69 -26.06 -19.65
N LEU A 142 38.51 -26.75 -18.54
CA LEU A 142 37.63 -26.35 -17.45
C LEU A 142 38.43 -25.45 -16.51
N ASP A 143 37.93 -24.25 -16.24
CA ASP A 143 38.50 -23.33 -15.27
C ASP A 143 37.58 -23.27 -14.04
N MET A 144 38.10 -23.67 -12.88
CA MET A 144 37.40 -23.70 -11.60
C MET A 144 37.95 -22.62 -10.67
N VAL A 145 37.06 -21.90 -9.99
CA VAL A 145 37.38 -20.80 -9.08
C VAL A 145 36.79 -21.07 -7.71
N ASP A 146 37.64 -20.99 -6.69
CA ASP A 146 37.25 -20.86 -5.28
C ASP A 146 37.38 -19.39 -4.87
N PRO A 147 36.26 -18.65 -4.79
CA PRO A 147 36.29 -17.22 -4.47
C PRO A 147 36.59 -16.93 -2.99
N LYS A 148 36.70 -17.98 -2.16
CA LYS A 148 36.81 -17.96 -0.70
C LYS A 148 35.65 -17.21 -0.03
N THR A 149 35.18 -17.71 1.10
CA THR A 149 34.24 -16.98 1.95
C THR A 149 35.03 -15.97 2.78
N GLY A 150 35.23 -14.77 2.25
CA GLY A 150 35.71 -13.66 3.06
C GLY A 150 34.69 -13.29 4.14
N THR A 151 35.16 -12.84 5.31
CA THR A 151 34.35 -12.14 6.31
C THR A 151 33.98 -10.76 5.78
N ALA A 152 33.06 -10.68 4.83
CA ALA A 152 32.37 -9.43 4.56
C ALA A 152 31.52 -9.14 5.80
N SER A 153 31.94 -8.15 6.60
CA SER A 153 31.17 -7.68 7.75
C SER A 153 29.74 -7.42 7.28
N ALA A 154 28.76 -8.05 7.93
CA ALA A 154 27.36 -8.03 7.55
C ALA A 154 26.91 -6.59 7.22
N MET A 155 26.77 -6.30 5.93
CA MET A 155 26.10 -5.10 5.48
C MET A 155 24.63 -5.46 5.36
N ALA A 156 23.81 -4.85 6.19
CA ALA A 156 22.36 -5.02 6.13
C ALA A 156 21.89 -4.73 4.69
N PRO A 157 20.99 -5.56 4.12
CA PRO A 157 20.32 -5.20 2.88
C PRO A 157 19.71 -3.82 3.07
N ALA A 158 19.88 -2.93 2.09
CA ALA A 158 19.24 -1.62 2.10
C ALA A 158 17.73 -1.79 1.84
N ALA A 159 17.02 -2.35 2.81
CA ALA A 159 15.57 -2.39 2.92
C ALA A 159 15.21 -2.36 4.41
N PHE A 160 14.49 -1.30 4.81
CA PHE A 160 13.72 -1.16 6.05
C PHE A 160 14.48 -0.78 7.35
N ALA A 161 14.61 0.53 7.59
CA ALA A 161 14.26 1.08 8.90
C ALA A 161 12.79 1.52 8.81
N VAL A 162 11.89 0.64 9.24
CA VAL A 162 10.50 1.00 9.55
C VAL A 162 10.48 1.17 11.06
N GLU A 163 10.22 2.37 11.55
CA GLU A 163 9.73 2.51 12.92
C GLU A 163 8.36 1.84 12.98
N GLU A 164 8.31 0.70 13.66
CA GLU A 164 7.09 -0.02 13.98
C GLU A 164 6.26 0.86 14.93
N THR A 165 5.33 1.63 14.36
CA THR A 165 4.25 2.24 15.14
C THR A 165 3.23 1.15 15.42
N ALA A 166 3.04 0.83 16.70
CA ALA A 166 2.11 -0.17 17.18
C ALA A 166 0.68 0.09 16.68
N GLU A 167 0.10 -0.90 16.00
CA GLU A 167 -1.36 -1.05 15.83
C GLU A 167 -1.88 -2.10 16.83
N PRO A 168 -3.09 -1.94 17.38
CA PRO A 168 -3.55 -2.72 18.52
C PRO A 168 -4.11 -4.08 18.10
N THR A 169 -3.84 -5.09 18.92
CA THR A 169 -4.34 -6.47 18.83
C THR A 169 -5.88 -6.51 18.88
N PRO A 170 -6.56 -7.25 18.00
CA PRO A 170 -7.99 -7.55 18.18
C PRO A 170 -8.15 -8.71 19.17
N ALA A 171 -8.85 -8.46 20.28
CA ALA A 171 -9.20 -9.49 21.26
C ALA A 171 -10.42 -10.28 20.76
N GLU A 172 -10.23 -11.59 20.63
CA GLU A 172 -11.27 -12.58 20.35
C GLU A 172 -12.02 -12.93 21.65
N SER A 173 -13.33 -13.07 21.51
CA SER A 173 -14.33 -13.20 22.56
C SER A 173 -14.69 -14.66 22.88
N THR A 174 -14.85 -14.97 24.18
CA THR A 174 -15.55 -16.18 24.67
C THR A 174 -16.41 -15.82 25.90
N PRO A 175 -17.57 -16.49 26.13
CA PRO A 175 -18.69 -15.95 26.91
C PRO A 175 -18.67 -16.28 28.42
N GLY A 176 -19.45 -15.52 29.20
CA GLY A 176 -19.57 -15.52 30.68
C GLY A 176 -20.15 -16.80 31.34
N PRO A 177 -20.53 -16.81 32.65
CA PRO A 177 -21.36 -15.84 33.41
C PRO A 177 -20.72 -15.45 34.78
N VAL A 178 -21.21 -14.61 35.71
CA VAL A 178 -22.52 -14.50 36.40
C VAL A 178 -22.62 -13.17 37.22
N GLU A 179 -23.78 -12.51 37.16
CA GLU A 179 -24.57 -11.75 38.16
C GLU A 179 -23.95 -11.13 39.45
N SER A 180 -24.13 -9.81 39.67
CA SER A 180 -24.70 -9.17 40.91
C SER A 180 -24.78 -7.62 40.82
N GLU A 181 -25.92 -7.03 41.21
CA GLU A 181 -26.20 -5.58 41.39
C GLU A 181 -26.01 -5.11 42.89
N PRO A 182 -26.44 -3.89 43.36
CA PRO A 182 -25.85 -2.56 43.12
C PRO A 182 -25.66 -1.66 44.39
N GLY A 183 -24.88 -0.57 44.24
CA GLY A 183 -24.98 0.73 44.97
C GLY A 183 -24.29 0.86 46.35
N PRO A 184 -24.12 2.08 46.94
CA PRO A 184 -24.47 3.45 46.46
C PRO A 184 -23.35 4.53 46.57
N ASP A 185 -23.63 5.73 46.05
CA ASP A 185 -22.86 6.99 46.25
C ASP A 185 -22.82 7.45 47.73
N PRO A 186 -21.92 8.40 48.12
CA PRO A 186 -22.37 9.80 48.23
C PRO A 186 -21.33 10.95 47.99
N VAL A 187 -21.85 12.07 47.44
CA VAL A 187 -21.80 13.47 47.94
C VAL A 187 -20.57 14.40 47.66
N VAL A 188 -20.75 15.39 46.76
CA VAL A 188 -20.85 16.88 46.92
C VAL A 188 -19.66 17.62 47.58
N SER A 189 -19.05 18.59 46.87
CA SER A 189 -18.97 20.00 47.32
C SER A 189 -18.40 21.01 46.30
N VAL A 190 -18.96 22.21 46.45
CA VAL A 190 -19.01 23.48 45.72
C VAL A 190 -17.71 24.34 45.62
N THR A 191 -17.74 25.21 44.60
CA THR A 191 -17.04 26.48 44.21
C THR A 191 -16.68 27.50 45.35
N PRO A 192 -16.03 28.70 45.15
CA PRO A 192 -15.90 29.57 43.94
C PRO A 192 -14.59 30.42 43.70
N THR A 193 -14.50 30.98 42.47
CA THR A 193 -14.15 32.38 42.03
C THR A 193 -12.89 33.14 42.49
N GLU A 194 -12.08 33.65 41.54
CA GLU A 194 -11.86 35.11 41.24
C GLU A 194 -10.95 35.39 40.02
N GLU A 195 -11.43 36.25 39.12
CA GLU A 195 -10.72 37.18 38.20
C GLU A 195 -10.62 38.56 38.92
N PRO A 196 -9.79 39.59 38.54
CA PRO A 196 -9.72 40.16 37.18
C PRO A 196 -8.41 40.90 36.70
N VAL A 197 -8.27 40.99 35.37
CA VAL A 197 -7.99 42.19 34.48
C VAL A 197 -6.88 43.23 34.82
N THR A 198 -5.96 43.53 33.87
CA THR A 198 -5.76 44.84 33.14
C THR A 198 -4.42 44.98 32.36
N THR A 199 -4.45 45.90 31.39
CA THR A 199 -3.73 46.11 30.10
C THR A 199 -2.52 47.13 30.13
N PRO A 200 -1.84 47.48 28.98
CA PRO A 200 -0.41 47.90 28.84
C PRO A 200 -0.22 49.46 28.72
N PRO A 201 0.90 50.08 28.21
CA PRO A 201 1.33 50.10 26.77
C PRO A 201 2.84 50.42 26.38
N VAL A 202 3.19 50.13 25.11
CA VAL A 202 3.92 50.91 24.03
C VAL A 202 5.17 51.79 24.30
N SER A 203 6.24 51.65 23.47
CA SER A 203 6.85 52.70 22.59
C SER A 203 8.15 52.29 21.86
N GLU A 204 8.43 52.97 20.74
CA GLU A 204 9.27 52.61 19.57
C GLU A 204 10.60 53.47 19.48
N PRO A 205 11.32 53.66 18.34
CA PRO A 205 12.78 53.54 18.14
C PRO A 205 13.53 54.92 17.99
N PRO A 206 14.83 55.06 17.54
CA PRO A 206 15.31 54.98 16.12
C PRO A 206 16.77 54.45 15.95
N THR A 207 17.26 53.92 14.81
CA THR A 207 17.83 54.50 13.56
C THR A 207 19.10 55.39 13.69
N GLY A 208 20.19 55.03 12.98
CA GLY A 208 21.37 55.87 12.72
C GLY A 208 22.56 55.11 12.10
N GLU A 209 22.98 55.53 10.90
CA GLU A 209 23.86 54.86 9.93
C GLU A 209 25.28 55.54 9.88
N PRO A 210 26.09 55.44 8.80
CA PRO A 210 27.32 54.65 8.60
C PRO A 210 28.65 55.46 8.65
N THR A 211 29.82 54.80 8.46
CA THR A 211 30.91 55.31 7.57
C THR A 211 32.11 54.36 7.40
N THR A 212 32.69 54.48 6.20
CA THR A 212 33.78 53.79 5.50
C THR A 212 35.20 54.16 5.96
N SER A 213 36.19 53.26 5.78
CA SER A 213 37.43 53.51 5.00
C SER A 213 38.38 52.29 4.98
N ALA A 214 39.20 52.16 3.93
CA ALA A 214 40.22 51.12 3.69
C ALA A 214 41.67 51.74 3.64
N PRO A 215 42.74 51.03 3.21
CA PRO A 215 43.96 50.64 3.96
C PRO A 215 45.26 51.43 3.59
N PRO A 216 46.48 51.07 4.10
CA PRO A 216 47.41 50.18 3.33
C PRO A 216 48.46 49.32 4.11
N SER A 217 49.02 48.33 3.37
CA SER A 217 50.25 47.46 3.43
C SER A 217 51.53 47.86 4.24
N PRO A 218 52.67 47.11 4.17
CA PRO A 218 52.97 45.68 4.43
C PRO A 218 54.24 45.50 5.32
N THR A 219 54.59 44.31 5.84
CA THR A 219 55.98 44.02 6.29
C THR A 219 56.32 42.53 6.18
N ALA A 220 57.44 42.26 5.51
CA ALA A 220 58.06 40.96 5.32
C ALA A 220 58.88 40.53 6.55
N SER A 221 59.00 39.23 6.79
CA SER A 221 60.06 38.64 7.60
C SER A 221 60.34 37.21 7.15
N VAL A 222 61.59 36.99 6.72
CA VAL A 222 62.21 35.70 6.38
C VAL A 222 62.71 35.05 7.67
N PRO A 223 62.75 33.71 7.80
CA PRO A 223 64.02 33.09 8.15
C PRO A 223 64.33 31.75 7.45
N SER A 224 65.55 31.70 6.88
CA SER A 224 66.56 30.62 6.88
C SER A 224 66.17 29.13 6.77
N THR A 225 66.62 28.54 5.67
CA THR A 225 66.75 27.11 5.34
C THR A 225 67.92 26.42 6.06
N PRO A 226 67.78 25.13 6.43
CA PRO A 226 68.87 24.13 6.42
C PRO A 226 68.63 23.03 5.36
N PRO A 227 69.68 22.29 4.93
CA PRO A 227 69.73 21.63 3.63
C PRO A 227 69.00 20.28 3.54
N ALA A 228 68.75 19.91 2.28
CA ALA A 228 67.90 18.84 1.78
C ALA A 228 68.23 17.42 2.27
N SER A 229 67.16 16.67 2.57
CA SER A 229 67.09 15.21 2.51
C SER A 229 66.28 14.83 1.27
N PRO A 230 66.65 13.80 0.48
CA PRO A 230 66.05 13.56 -0.82
C PRO A 230 64.56 13.21 -0.68
N SER A 231 63.72 14.06 -1.25
CA SER A 231 62.28 13.83 -1.34
C SER A 231 62.02 12.59 -2.21
N PRO A 232 61.16 11.65 -1.79
CA PRO A 232 60.74 10.55 -2.65
C PRO A 232 60.04 11.13 -3.88
N SER A 233 60.35 10.58 -5.04
CA SER A 233 59.71 10.88 -6.31
C SER A 233 58.19 10.94 -6.13
N THR A 234 57.62 12.11 -6.44
CA THR A 234 56.17 12.28 -6.54
C THR A 234 55.65 11.32 -7.58
N SER A 235 54.99 10.24 -7.13
CA SER A 235 54.03 9.51 -7.97
C SER A 235 53.03 10.54 -8.46
N THR A 236 53.05 10.82 -9.76
CA THR A 236 51.97 11.51 -10.48
C THR A 236 50.68 10.77 -10.19
N THR A 237 49.89 11.30 -9.25
CA THR A 237 48.52 10.89 -9.03
C THR A 237 47.77 11.44 -10.24
N VAL A 238 47.38 10.55 -11.16
CA VAL A 238 46.51 10.94 -12.29
C VAL A 238 45.25 11.54 -11.68
N SER A 239 45.04 12.85 -11.89
CA SER A 239 43.85 13.53 -11.42
C SER A 239 42.65 13.00 -12.21
N VAL A 240 41.82 12.17 -11.58
CA VAL A 240 40.55 11.72 -12.15
C VAL A 240 39.68 12.97 -12.37
N PRO A 241 39.14 13.21 -13.57
CA PRO A 241 38.25 14.34 -13.83
C PRO A 241 37.07 14.35 -12.84
N PRO A 242 36.58 15.51 -12.39
CA PRO A 242 35.40 15.56 -11.53
C PRO A 242 34.20 14.95 -12.26
N ALA A 243 33.46 14.07 -11.57
CA ALA A 243 32.32 13.38 -12.17
C ALA A 243 31.18 14.36 -12.49
N PRO A 244 30.46 14.18 -13.61
CA PRO A 244 29.30 15.01 -13.92
C PRO A 244 28.18 14.83 -12.86
N PRO A 245 27.49 15.91 -12.45
CA PRO A 245 26.33 15.81 -11.59
C PRO A 245 25.19 15.07 -12.31
N SER A 246 24.39 14.32 -11.57
CA SER A 246 23.22 13.61 -12.10
C SER A 246 21.92 14.33 -11.78
N THR A 247 20.92 14.18 -12.66
CA THR A 247 19.55 14.65 -12.45
C THR A 247 18.77 13.81 -11.43
N VAL A 248 19.31 12.68 -10.98
CA VAL A 248 18.73 11.87 -9.90
C VAL A 248 19.80 11.50 -8.86
N PRO A 249 19.42 11.20 -7.60
CA PRO A 249 20.39 10.81 -6.58
C PRO A 249 21.15 9.52 -6.93
N ARG A 250 22.43 9.50 -6.59
CA ARG A 250 23.28 8.30 -6.70
C ARG A 250 22.70 7.15 -5.84
N PRO A 251 22.51 5.94 -6.38
CA PRO A 251 22.10 4.80 -5.56
C PRO A 251 23.21 4.39 -4.57
N PRO A 252 22.86 3.74 -3.45
CA PRO A 252 23.83 3.04 -2.61
C PRO A 252 24.58 2.02 -3.45
N ILE A 253 25.92 2.04 -3.40
CA ILE A 253 26.80 1.14 -4.15
C ILE A 253 27.83 0.57 -3.17
N THR A 254 27.93 -0.75 -3.11
CA THR A 254 28.96 -1.49 -2.38
C THR A 254 30.29 -1.33 -3.15
N PRO A 255 31.28 -0.62 -2.59
CA PRO A 255 32.55 -0.39 -3.27
C PRO A 255 33.38 -1.67 -3.34
N ARG A 256 34.37 -1.69 -4.24
CA ARG A 256 35.25 -2.85 -4.47
C ARG A 256 35.87 -3.44 -3.20
N ALA A 257 36.39 -2.58 -2.33
CA ALA A 257 36.95 -3.01 -1.05
C ALA A 257 35.92 -3.73 -0.16
N SER A 258 34.65 -3.30 -0.16
CA SER A 258 33.61 -3.88 0.69
C SER A 258 33.15 -5.27 0.24
N TRP A 259 33.24 -5.60 -1.05
CA TRP A 259 33.02 -6.97 -1.53
C TRP A 259 34.31 -7.80 -1.59
N GLY A 260 35.45 -7.25 -1.15
CA GLY A 260 36.71 -7.97 -0.99
C GLY A 260 37.51 -8.13 -2.29
N ALA A 261 37.42 -7.16 -3.21
CA ALA A 261 38.18 -7.16 -4.45
C ALA A 261 39.70 -7.30 -4.22
N ASP A 262 40.32 -8.23 -4.93
CA ASP A 262 41.77 -8.34 -5.01
C ASP A 262 42.33 -7.44 -6.11
N GLU A 263 42.70 -6.21 -5.77
CA GLU A 263 43.23 -5.28 -6.77
C GLU A 263 44.62 -5.70 -7.30
N SER A 264 45.31 -6.66 -6.67
CA SER A 264 46.63 -7.11 -7.15
C SER A 264 46.57 -7.87 -8.47
N ILE A 265 45.43 -8.51 -8.78
CA ILE A 265 45.25 -9.24 -10.03
C ILE A 265 44.87 -8.32 -11.19
N SER A 266 44.44 -7.08 -10.90
CA SER A 266 44.18 -6.03 -11.87
C SER A 266 45.13 -4.85 -11.59
N PRO A 267 46.40 -4.88 -12.03
CA PRO A 267 47.35 -3.82 -11.72
C PRO A 267 47.23 -2.59 -12.63
N GLU A 268 46.60 -2.71 -13.80
CA GLU A 268 46.54 -1.63 -14.81
C GLU A 268 45.70 -0.43 -14.36
N ALA A 269 45.99 0.77 -14.84
CA ALA A 269 45.13 1.94 -14.60
C ALA A 269 43.75 1.77 -15.28
N PRO A 270 42.68 2.35 -14.73
CA PRO A 270 41.36 2.31 -15.36
C PRO A 270 41.35 3.02 -16.72
N GLY A 271 40.64 2.44 -17.68
CA GLY A 271 40.36 3.07 -18.97
C GLY A 271 39.05 3.85 -18.94
N TYR A 272 39.07 5.08 -19.44
CA TYR A 272 37.88 5.92 -19.57
C TYR A 272 37.46 6.05 -21.03
N LEU A 273 36.14 6.15 -21.24
CA LEU A 273 35.56 6.28 -22.57
C LEU A 273 36.07 7.54 -23.28
N PRO A 274 36.54 7.43 -24.53
CA PRO A 274 36.88 8.59 -25.36
C PRO A 274 35.69 9.54 -25.47
N GLY A 275 35.91 10.83 -25.21
CA GLY A 275 34.83 11.84 -25.19
C GLY A 275 34.05 11.92 -23.87
N GLY A 276 34.30 11.01 -22.92
CA GLY A 276 33.82 11.10 -21.55
C GLY A 276 32.30 11.06 -21.40
N LYS A 277 31.58 10.32 -22.26
CA LYS A 277 30.10 10.29 -22.28
C LYS A 277 29.57 8.87 -22.26
N VAL A 278 28.46 8.69 -21.53
CA VAL A 278 27.61 7.50 -21.61
C VAL A 278 26.32 7.87 -22.36
N LYS A 279 26.00 7.11 -23.40
CA LYS A 279 24.82 7.27 -24.25
C LYS A 279 23.76 6.19 -24.01
N ALA A 280 24.16 5.02 -23.50
CA ALA A 280 23.25 3.90 -23.28
C ALA A 280 23.64 3.06 -22.06
N VAL A 281 22.69 2.27 -21.58
CA VAL A 281 22.88 1.21 -20.59
C VAL A 281 22.59 -0.12 -21.26
N VAL A 282 23.52 -1.06 -21.13
CA VAL A 282 23.32 -2.45 -21.56
C VAL A 282 23.01 -3.29 -20.34
N VAL A 283 21.88 -3.99 -20.38
CA VAL A 283 21.42 -4.86 -19.32
C VAL A 283 21.86 -6.29 -19.62
N HIS A 284 22.51 -6.89 -18.62
CA HIS A 284 23.05 -8.23 -18.65
C HIS A 284 22.46 -9.09 -17.52
N HIS A 285 22.59 -10.40 -17.69
CA HIS A 285 22.64 -11.34 -16.57
C HIS A 285 24.02 -11.98 -16.55
N THR A 286 24.39 -12.66 -15.47
CA THR A 286 25.64 -13.44 -15.40
C THR A 286 25.49 -14.87 -15.91
N ALA A 287 24.27 -15.29 -16.28
CA ALA A 287 23.95 -16.62 -16.82
C ALA A 287 24.33 -17.77 -15.86
N GLU A 288 24.33 -17.50 -14.56
CA GLU A 288 24.67 -18.46 -13.50
C GLU A 288 23.43 -18.97 -12.75
N SER A 289 23.61 -19.91 -11.81
CA SER A 289 22.52 -20.37 -10.97
C SER A 289 21.94 -19.26 -10.08
N ASN A 290 20.61 -19.27 -9.88
CA ASN A 290 19.91 -18.37 -8.95
C ASN A 290 19.96 -18.83 -7.47
N THR A 291 20.71 -19.89 -7.17
CA THR A 291 20.68 -20.58 -5.86
C THR A 291 21.59 -19.97 -4.79
N TYR A 292 22.46 -19.01 -5.12
CA TYR A 292 23.28 -18.33 -4.12
C TYR A 292 22.41 -17.60 -3.08
N THR A 293 22.83 -17.53 -1.82
CA THR A 293 22.20 -16.66 -0.81
C THR A 293 22.71 -15.22 -0.93
N CYS A 294 21.99 -14.22 -0.46
CA CYS A 294 22.43 -12.83 -0.63
C CYS A 294 23.75 -12.54 0.11
N GLU A 295 24.05 -13.27 1.19
CA GLU A 295 25.33 -13.23 1.90
C GLU A 295 26.48 -13.79 1.04
N GLN A 296 26.18 -14.68 0.09
CA GLN A 296 27.15 -15.24 -0.87
C GLN A 296 27.38 -14.33 -2.08
N ALA A 297 26.55 -13.31 -2.32
CA ALA A 297 26.67 -12.45 -3.49
C ALA A 297 28.06 -11.78 -3.63
N PRO A 298 28.72 -11.28 -2.56
CA PRO A 298 30.11 -10.81 -2.66
C PRO A 298 31.08 -11.89 -3.14
N ALA A 299 30.89 -13.15 -2.74
CA ALA A 299 31.72 -14.28 -3.21
C ALA A 299 31.48 -14.60 -4.68
N VAL A 300 30.22 -14.51 -5.14
CA VAL A 300 29.87 -14.63 -6.56
C VAL A 300 30.61 -13.56 -7.38
N VAL A 301 30.52 -12.29 -6.97
CA VAL A 301 31.21 -11.16 -7.64
C VAL A 301 32.72 -11.38 -7.69
N ARG A 302 33.35 -11.82 -6.59
CA ARG A 302 34.78 -12.16 -6.56
C ARG A 302 35.13 -13.32 -7.51
N GLY A 303 34.28 -14.32 -7.61
CA GLY A 303 34.46 -15.44 -8.53
C GLY A 303 34.50 -14.96 -9.98
N ILE A 304 33.52 -14.13 -10.38
CA ILE A 304 33.42 -13.55 -11.72
C ILE A 304 34.66 -12.71 -12.01
N TYR A 305 35.07 -11.88 -11.05
CA TYR A 305 36.27 -11.06 -11.16
C TYR A 305 37.52 -11.91 -11.39
N ALA A 306 37.73 -12.95 -10.57
CA ALA A 306 38.87 -13.84 -10.71
C ALA A 306 38.84 -14.64 -12.03
N TYR A 307 37.66 -15.05 -12.50
CA TYR A 307 37.50 -15.72 -13.78
C TYR A 307 37.88 -14.80 -14.95
N HIS A 308 37.29 -13.60 -15.03
CA HIS A 308 37.62 -12.63 -16.08
C HIS A 308 39.12 -12.34 -16.12
N VAL A 309 39.73 -12.04 -14.98
CA VAL A 309 41.13 -11.62 -14.94
C VAL A 309 42.10 -12.79 -15.09
N LYS A 310 41.99 -13.82 -14.24
CA LYS A 310 42.99 -14.91 -14.21
C LYS A 310 42.82 -15.91 -15.34
N GLN A 311 41.59 -16.11 -15.84
CA GLN A 311 41.30 -17.16 -16.83
C GLN A 311 41.17 -16.62 -18.24
N LEU A 312 40.43 -15.51 -18.43
CA LEU A 312 40.28 -14.87 -19.74
C LEU A 312 41.39 -13.85 -20.03
N GLY A 313 42.19 -13.47 -19.03
CA GLY A 313 43.28 -12.49 -19.19
C GLY A 313 42.76 -11.06 -19.31
N TRP A 314 41.56 -10.78 -18.80
CA TRP A 314 40.98 -9.46 -18.84
C TRP A 314 41.68 -8.52 -17.86
N LYS A 315 41.66 -7.22 -18.15
CA LYS A 315 42.23 -6.16 -17.34
C LYS A 315 41.51 -6.02 -16.01
N ASP A 316 40.20 -6.26 -15.97
CA ASP A 316 39.35 -6.20 -14.79
C ASP A 316 38.00 -6.90 -15.08
N LEU A 317 37.06 -6.84 -14.15
CA LEU A 317 35.69 -7.29 -14.33
C LEU A 317 35.01 -6.50 -15.49
N GLY A 318 34.37 -7.22 -16.42
CA GLY A 318 33.83 -6.62 -17.66
C GLY A 318 32.63 -5.68 -17.46
N TYR A 319 31.80 -5.92 -16.46
CA TYR A 319 30.61 -5.12 -16.14
C TYR A 319 30.96 -3.88 -15.31
N ASN A 320 30.28 -2.75 -15.52
CA ASN A 320 30.45 -1.57 -14.68
C ASN A 320 29.78 -1.74 -13.31
N PHE A 321 28.62 -2.39 -13.29
CA PHE A 321 27.87 -2.68 -12.07
C PHE A 321 27.35 -4.11 -12.10
N LEU A 322 27.28 -4.73 -10.92
CA LEU A 322 26.53 -5.96 -10.71
C LEU A 322 25.41 -5.72 -9.69
N VAL A 323 24.30 -6.44 -9.84
CA VAL A 323 23.15 -6.36 -8.94
C VAL A 323 22.76 -7.76 -8.51
N ASP A 324 22.69 -8.01 -7.20
CA ASP A 324 22.19 -9.29 -6.70
C ASP A 324 20.65 -9.35 -6.65
N LYS A 325 20.10 -10.54 -6.41
CA LYS A 325 18.65 -10.76 -6.27
C LYS A 325 18.03 -10.08 -5.04
N CYS A 326 18.82 -9.58 -4.10
CA CYS A 326 18.38 -8.77 -2.98
C CYS A 326 18.40 -7.26 -3.27
N GLY A 327 18.87 -6.85 -4.45
CA GLY A 327 18.96 -5.45 -4.87
C GLY A 327 20.25 -4.75 -4.43
N THR A 328 21.24 -5.45 -3.89
CA THR A 328 22.55 -4.85 -3.59
C THR A 328 23.26 -4.51 -4.89
N VAL A 329 23.75 -3.27 -5.01
CA VAL A 329 24.55 -2.83 -6.15
C VAL A 329 26.02 -2.93 -5.81
N TYR A 330 26.80 -3.60 -6.64
CA TYR A 330 28.24 -3.73 -6.49
C TYR A 330 28.95 -2.89 -7.56
N GLU A 331 29.97 -2.15 -7.15
CA GLU A 331 30.94 -1.57 -8.10
C GLU A 331 31.68 -2.71 -8.81
N GLY A 332 31.52 -2.79 -10.13
CA GLY A 332 32.22 -3.73 -10.99
C GLY A 332 33.58 -3.17 -11.40
N ARG A 333 33.75 -2.85 -12.68
CA ARG A 333 35.01 -2.34 -13.24
C ARG A 333 35.52 -1.10 -12.50
N LYS A 334 36.79 -1.14 -12.08
CA LYS A 334 37.42 -0.08 -11.31
C LYS A 334 37.64 1.20 -12.13
N GLY A 335 37.75 2.31 -11.42
CA GLY A 335 38.05 3.62 -12.03
C GLY A 335 37.08 4.74 -11.63
N GLY A 336 36.14 4.46 -10.74
CA GLY A 336 35.16 5.43 -10.26
C GLY A 336 33.77 5.14 -10.83
N VAL A 337 32.87 4.75 -9.95
CA VAL A 337 31.45 4.48 -10.24
C VAL A 337 30.74 5.61 -11.01
N ASP A 338 31.10 6.85 -10.72
CA ASP A 338 30.50 8.07 -11.27
C ASP A 338 31.16 8.52 -12.57
N GLN A 339 32.29 7.89 -12.95
CA GLN A 339 33.01 8.16 -14.18
C GLN A 339 32.50 7.31 -15.36
N PRO A 340 32.80 7.69 -16.60
CA PRO A 340 32.52 6.90 -17.80
C PRO A 340 33.62 5.84 -18.01
N VAL A 341 33.75 4.89 -17.09
CA VAL A 341 34.73 3.79 -17.19
C VAL A 341 34.35 2.87 -18.35
N GLN A 342 35.31 2.57 -19.23
CA GLN A 342 35.09 1.66 -20.35
C GLN A 342 35.02 0.21 -19.87
N GLY A 343 33.89 -0.45 -20.12
CA GLY A 343 33.67 -1.87 -19.82
C GLY A 343 34.18 -2.85 -20.87
N ALA A 344 33.92 -4.13 -20.64
CA ALA A 344 34.16 -5.26 -21.53
C ALA A 344 32.98 -6.25 -21.51
N HIS A 345 31.76 -5.71 -21.55
CA HIS A 345 30.53 -6.46 -21.36
C HIS A 345 29.73 -6.67 -22.65
N ALA A 346 29.85 -5.77 -23.62
CA ALA A 346 29.10 -5.78 -24.88
C ALA A 346 30.07 -5.67 -26.06
N TYR A 347 30.53 -6.82 -26.57
CA TYR A 347 31.51 -6.85 -27.66
C TYR A 347 31.03 -6.02 -28.87
N GLY A 348 31.89 -5.13 -29.36
CA GLY A 348 31.54 -4.17 -30.42
C GLY A 348 30.77 -2.93 -29.96
N PHE A 349 30.23 -2.89 -28.73
CA PHE A 349 29.47 -1.74 -28.18
C PHE A 349 29.84 -1.40 -26.72
N ASN A 350 31.06 -1.76 -26.29
CA ASN A 350 31.61 -1.35 -24.99
C ASN A 350 31.78 0.18 -24.88
N ALA A 351 32.00 0.85 -26.02
CA ALA A 351 32.18 2.30 -26.06
C ALA A 351 30.85 3.03 -25.86
N GLU A 352 30.87 4.13 -25.10
CA GLU A 352 29.70 4.99 -24.82
C GLU A 352 28.55 4.29 -24.08
N THR A 353 28.80 3.11 -23.48
CA THR A 353 27.79 2.37 -22.72
C THR A 353 28.21 2.09 -21.28
N THR A 354 27.22 1.79 -20.44
CA THR A 354 27.43 1.25 -19.08
C THR A 354 26.76 -0.10 -18.97
N GLY A 355 27.51 -1.13 -18.61
CA GLY A 355 27.00 -2.48 -18.40
C GLY A 355 26.52 -2.72 -16.97
N ILE A 356 25.26 -3.13 -16.82
CA ILE A 356 24.69 -3.56 -15.53
C ILE A 356 24.33 -5.04 -15.64
N SER A 357 24.97 -5.89 -14.85
CA SER A 357 24.70 -7.34 -14.85
C SER A 357 23.98 -7.78 -13.59
N VAL A 358 22.84 -8.44 -13.74
CA VAL A 358 22.12 -9.02 -12.60
C VAL A 358 22.61 -10.44 -12.36
N LEU A 359 23.04 -10.73 -11.13
CA LEU A 359 23.59 -12.03 -10.74
C LEU A 359 22.50 -13.11 -10.81
N GLY A 360 22.63 -14.02 -11.77
CA GLY A 360 21.71 -15.12 -12.00
C GLY A 360 21.45 -15.44 -13.47
N THR A 361 20.49 -16.34 -13.68
CA THR A 361 19.93 -16.70 -14.99
C THR A 361 18.46 -16.31 -15.03
N TYR A 362 18.11 -15.51 -16.03
CA TYR A 362 16.77 -14.94 -16.17
C TYR A 362 16.13 -15.22 -17.53
N THR A 363 16.38 -16.42 -18.06
CA THR A 363 15.72 -16.92 -19.27
C THR A 363 14.23 -17.13 -19.02
N ASP A 364 13.89 -17.91 -17.98
CA ASP A 364 12.50 -18.28 -17.68
C ASP A 364 11.99 -17.69 -16.35
N THR A 365 12.84 -16.97 -15.63
CA THR A 365 12.52 -16.36 -14.34
C THR A 365 12.77 -14.86 -14.40
N VAL A 366 11.83 -14.05 -13.93
CA VAL A 366 12.00 -12.60 -13.85
C VAL A 366 12.90 -12.25 -12.66
N PRO A 367 13.81 -11.26 -12.77
CA PRO A 367 14.56 -10.77 -11.60
C PRO A 367 13.63 -10.28 -10.50
N SER A 368 14.11 -10.31 -9.25
CA SER A 368 13.34 -9.80 -8.12
C SER A 368 13.03 -8.31 -8.29
N GLN A 369 11.94 -7.85 -7.65
CA GLN A 369 11.58 -6.44 -7.64
C GLN A 369 12.72 -5.55 -7.10
N ALA A 370 13.48 -6.06 -6.11
CA ALA A 370 14.62 -5.35 -5.55
C ALA A 370 15.76 -5.18 -6.59
N ALA A 371 16.11 -6.24 -7.31
CA ALA A 371 17.09 -6.18 -8.39
C ALA A 371 16.64 -5.23 -9.51
N MET A 372 15.40 -5.37 -9.96
CA MET A 372 14.79 -4.49 -10.98
C MET A 372 14.82 -3.01 -10.57
N THR A 373 14.50 -2.72 -9.30
CA THR A 373 14.55 -1.36 -8.74
C THR A 373 15.98 -0.81 -8.76
N SER A 374 16.96 -1.61 -8.36
CA SER A 374 18.37 -1.21 -8.36
C SER A 374 18.91 -0.97 -9.76
N VAL A 375 18.58 -1.82 -10.74
CA VAL A 375 18.94 -1.61 -12.16
C VAL A 375 18.35 -0.28 -12.67
N ALA A 376 17.07 -0.01 -12.38
CA ALA A 376 16.44 1.25 -12.78
C ALA A 376 17.10 2.47 -12.12
N ARG A 377 17.47 2.39 -10.83
CA ARG A 377 18.16 3.47 -10.11
C ARG A 377 19.55 3.76 -10.69
N ILE A 378 20.33 2.72 -10.99
CA ILE A 378 21.65 2.88 -11.61
C ILE A 378 21.49 3.50 -13.00
N ALA A 379 20.55 2.99 -13.81
CA ALA A 379 20.32 3.49 -15.16
C ALA A 379 19.88 4.97 -15.14
N ALA A 380 18.91 5.32 -14.30
CA ALA A 380 18.48 6.72 -14.12
C ALA A 380 19.65 7.61 -13.71
N TRP A 381 20.45 7.18 -12.74
CA TRP A 381 21.59 7.95 -12.24
C TRP A 381 22.67 8.14 -13.31
N LYS A 382 23.13 7.07 -13.95
CA LYS A 382 24.18 7.14 -14.99
C LYS A 382 23.71 7.94 -16.19
N LEU A 383 22.49 7.72 -16.69
CA LEU A 383 21.97 8.47 -17.84
C LEU A 383 21.71 9.94 -17.48
N GLY A 384 21.28 10.20 -16.24
CA GLY A 384 21.09 11.55 -15.70
C GLY A 384 22.38 12.37 -15.63
N GLN A 385 23.55 11.74 -15.44
CA GLN A 385 24.86 12.42 -15.51
C GLN A 385 25.15 13.02 -16.89
N TYR A 386 24.52 12.50 -17.95
CA TYR A 386 24.78 12.88 -19.33
C TYR A 386 23.55 13.42 -20.06
N GLY A 387 22.46 13.70 -19.33
CA GLY A 387 21.22 14.24 -19.89
C GLY A 387 20.51 13.32 -20.88
N VAL A 388 20.69 12.00 -20.76
CA VAL A 388 20.10 11.02 -21.69
C VAL A 388 18.74 10.56 -21.17
N ASP A 389 17.72 10.61 -22.02
CA ASP A 389 16.36 10.18 -21.66
C ASP A 389 16.24 8.64 -21.66
N PRO A 390 15.91 7.97 -20.53
CA PRO A 390 15.93 6.51 -20.45
C PRO A 390 14.90 5.79 -21.35
N VAL A 391 13.83 6.46 -21.77
CA VAL A 391 12.83 5.92 -22.71
C VAL A 391 13.17 6.21 -24.19
N GLY A 392 14.22 6.99 -24.45
CA GLY A 392 14.63 7.38 -25.80
C GLY A 392 15.38 6.29 -26.56
N THR A 393 15.85 6.68 -27.74
CA THR A 393 16.78 5.92 -28.57
C THR A 393 18.10 6.68 -28.71
N THR A 394 19.18 5.95 -28.97
CA THR A 394 20.49 6.51 -29.22
C THR A 394 21.18 5.75 -30.34
N THR A 395 22.22 6.35 -30.92
CA THR A 395 23.06 5.74 -31.94
C THR A 395 24.44 5.50 -31.37
N LEU A 396 24.90 4.26 -31.48
CA LEU A 396 26.22 3.81 -31.06
C LEU A 396 27.07 3.46 -32.28
N THR A 397 28.37 3.70 -32.19
CA THR A 397 29.33 3.29 -33.23
C THR A 397 29.82 1.88 -32.93
N ALA A 398 29.66 0.97 -33.88
CA ALA A 398 30.16 -0.39 -33.75
C ALA A 398 31.70 -0.41 -33.74
N GLY A 399 32.30 -0.80 -32.63
CA GLY A 399 33.76 -0.99 -32.49
C GLY A 399 34.28 -2.17 -33.31
N ASP A 400 33.41 -3.11 -33.66
CA ASP A 400 33.70 -4.24 -34.55
C ASP A 400 32.47 -4.69 -35.35
N GLY A 401 32.68 -5.50 -36.38
CA GLY A 401 31.62 -6.21 -37.09
C GLY A 401 30.96 -7.25 -36.20
N GLY A 402 29.66 -7.47 -36.42
CA GLY A 402 28.91 -8.39 -35.56
C GLY A 402 27.51 -8.67 -36.07
N ARG A 403 26.82 -9.52 -35.30
CA ARG A 403 25.44 -9.93 -35.52
C ARG A 403 24.72 -9.95 -34.17
N SER A 404 23.49 -9.46 -34.12
CA SER A 404 22.60 -9.56 -32.96
C SER A 404 21.90 -10.92 -32.88
N TYR A 405 21.31 -11.22 -31.73
CA TYR A 405 20.49 -12.42 -31.53
C TYR A 405 19.35 -12.55 -32.56
N TYR A 406 18.80 -11.41 -32.99
CA TYR A 406 17.72 -11.33 -33.98
C TYR A 406 18.20 -11.34 -35.44
N GLY A 407 19.50 -11.51 -35.69
CA GLY A 407 20.04 -11.63 -37.04
C GLY A 407 20.42 -10.33 -37.73
N ARG A 408 20.24 -9.17 -37.10
CA ARG A 408 20.77 -7.89 -37.62
C ARG A 408 22.29 -7.93 -37.62
N THR A 409 22.93 -7.59 -38.74
CA THR A 409 24.39 -7.53 -38.90
C THR A 409 24.89 -6.10 -39.11
N TRP A 410 26.16 -5.87 -38.83
CA TRP A 410 26.85 -4.60 -39.06
C TRP A 410 28.35 -4.83 -39.28
N THR A 411 29.01 -3.82 -39.85
CA THR A 411 30.47 -3.76 -39.99
C THR A 411 31.07 -2.82 -38.94
N LYS A 412 32.37 -2.95 -38.69
CA LYS A 412 33.13 -2.03 -37.85
C LYS A 412 32.96 -0.59 -38.35
N GLY A 413 32.69 0.34 -37.43
CA GLY A 413 32.43 1.76 -37.68
C GLY A 413 30.98 2.11 -38.01
N ALA A 414 30.09 1.12 -38.19
CA ALA A 414 28.69 1.38 -38.50
C ALA A 414 27.98 2.13 -37.36
N GLN A 415 27.08 3.04 -37.72
CA GLN A 415 26.17 3.71 -36.79
C GLN A 415 24.91 2.86 -36.60
N VAL A 416 24.70 2.37 -35.38
CA VAL A 416 23.62 1.43 -35.06
C VAL A 416 22.71 2.03 -33.98
N SER A 417 21.42 2.14 -34.29
CA SER A 417 20.40 2.64 -33.37
C SER A 417 19.96 1.57 -32.37
N PHE A 418 19.84 1.97 -31.11
CA PHE A 418 19.38 1.19 -29.96
C PHE A 418 18.41 1.98 -29.09
N PRO A 419 17.48 1.34 -28.37
CA PRO A 419 16.90 1.94 -27.17
C PRO A 419 18.00 2.32 -26.17
N VAL A 420 17.85 3.43 -25.44
CA VAL A 420 18.87 3.90 -24.49
C VAL A 420 19.17 2.87 -23.40
N ILE A 421 18.16 2.16 -22.89
CA ILE A 421 18.34 0.97 -22.07
C ILE A 421 17.98 -0.25 -22.93
N HIS A 422 18.91 -1.15 -23.18
CA HIS A 422 18.68 -2.31 -24.06
C HIS A 422 19.38 -3.56 -23.51
N GLY A 423 19.03 -4.73 -24.04
CA GLY A 423 19.63 -6.00 -23.62
C GLY A 423 20.90 -6.28 -24.41
N HIS A 424 21.82 -7.07 -23.85
CA HIS A 424 23.03 -7.47 -24.58
C HIS A 424 22.71 -8.09 -25.95
N ARG A 425 21.66 -8.92 -26.02
CA ARG A 425 21.15 -9.55 -27.25
C ARG A 425 20.81 -8.61 -28.41
N ASP A 426 20.57 -7.33 -28.12
CA ASP A 426 20.29 -6.34 -29.16
C ASP A 426 21.56 -5.96 -29.95
N GLY A 427 22.71 -5.95 -29.25
CA GLY A 427 24.02 -5.60 -29.79
C GLY A 427 24.93 -6.80 -30.05
N TYR A 428 24.52 -8.03 -29.70
CA TYR A 428 25.33 -9.24 -29.91
C TYR A 428 24.48 -10.51 -30.01
N ASN A 429 25.03 -11.59 -30.58
CA ASN A 429 24.35 -12.87 -30.76
C ASN A 429 24.39 -13.71 -29.47
N THR A 430 23.64 -13.29 -28.47
CA THR A 430 23.57 -13.95 -27.16
C THR A 430 22.14 -13.99 -26.66
N GLN A 431 21.83 -14.93 -25.77
CA GLN A 431 20.56 -14.93 -25.04
C GLN A 431 20.55 -13.91 -23.89
N CYS A 432 21.67 -13.32 -23.48
CA CYS A 432 21.74 -12.35 -22.40
C CYS A 432 20.84 -11.12 -22.68
N PRO A 433 20.00 -10.63 -21.75
CA PRO A 433 19.92 -10.94 -20.32
C PRO A 433 18.90 -12.06 -19.92
N GLY A 434 18.52 -12.92 -20.86
CA GLY A 434 17.46 -13.93 -20.70
C GLY A 434 16.07 -13.40 -21.05
N ASP A 435 15.18 -14.26 -21.55
CA ASP A 435 13.89 -13.85 -22.14
C ASP A 435 12.97 -13.18 -21.13
N ALA A 436 12.87 -13.73 -19.91
CA ALA A 436 12.03 -13.18 -18.85
C ALA A 436 12.53 -11.79 -18.39
N PHE A 437 13.84 -11.57 -18.27
CA PHE A 437 14.36 -10.24 -17.93
C PHE A 437 14.31 -9.27 -19.12
N TYR A 438 14.58 -9.73 -20.33
CA TYR A 438 14.47 -8.93 -21.54
C TYR A 438 13.04 -8.38 -21.73
N GLY A 439 12.02 -9.19 -21.40
CA GLY A 439 10.62 -8.76 -21.36
C GLY A 439 10.33 -7.59 -20.40
N GLN A 440 11.19 -7.33 -19.42
CA GLN A 440 11.04 -6.25 -18.46
C GLN A 440 11.78 -4.95 -18.82
N LEU A 441 12.53 -4.90 -19.94
CA LEU A 441 13.22 -3.67 -20.35
C LEU A 441 12.29 -2.45 -20.50
N PRO A 442 11.04 -2.57 -21.02
CA PRO A 442 10.10 -1.45 -21.03
C PRO A 442 9.77 -0.92 -19.63
N THR A 443 9.62 -1.81 -18.64
CA THR A 443 9.39 -1.45 -17.23
C THR A 443 10.59 -0.69 -16.67
N LEU A 444 11.82 -1.16 -16.91
CA LEU A 444 13.04 -0.47 -16.48
C LEU A 444 13.17 0.93 -17.09
N ARG A 445 12.85 1.09 -18.38
CA ARG A 445 12.87 2.41 -19.03
C ARG A 445 11.88 3.37 -18.39
N SER A 446 10.65 2.91 -18.16
CA SER A 446 9.60 3.70 -17.50
C SER A 446 10.01 4.11 -16.08
N TRP A 447 10.51 3.16 -15.29
CA TRP A 447 10.98 3.41 -13.92
C TRP A 447 12.20 4.31 -13.84
N ALA A 448 13.15 4.17 -14.75
CA ALA A 448 14.34 5.03 -14.76
C ALA A 448 14.00 6.47 -15.18
N ALA A 449 13.08 6.63 -16.14
CA ALA A 449 12.72 7.93 -16.68
C ALA A 449 11.79 8.73 -15.76
N GLY A 450 10.81 8.06 -15.14
CA GLY A 450 9.65 8.72 -14.56
C GLY A 450 8.74 9.37 -15.62
N PRO A 451 7.58 9.93 -15.24
CA PRO A 451 7.08 10.11 -13.87
C PRO A 451 6.61 8.79 -13.22
N VAL A 452 6.18 8.87 -11.96
CA VAL A 452 5.57 7.76 -11.23
C VAL A 452 4.41 7.16 -12.04
N ALA A 453 4.37 5.84 -12.17
CA ALA A 453 3.37 5.09 -12.90
C ALA A 453 2.31 4.50 -11.98
N GLY A 454 1.10 4.28 -12.53
CA GLY A 454 0.01 3.60 -11.82
C GLY A 454 -0.56 4.33 -10.60
N LEU A 455 -0.34 5.65 -10.50
CA LEU A 455 -0.85 6.45 -9.40
C LEU A 455 -2.39 6.52 -9.41
N ALA A 456 -3.03 6.09 -8.33
CA ALA A 456 -4.47 6.14 -8.18
C ALA A 456 -4.90 6.36 -6.73
N VAL A 457 -5.91 7.22 -6.52
CA VAL A 457 -6.63 7.31 -5.23
C VAL A 457 -7.47 6.03 -5.07
N LYS A 458 -7.35 5.38 -3.92
CA LYS A 458 -8.07 4.15 -3.56
C LYS A 458 -9.30 4.42 -2.71
N SER A 459 -9.19 5.34 -1.76
CA SER A 459 -10.31 5.72 -0.91
C SER A 459 -10.06 7.08 -0.27
N ILE A 460 -11.16 7.72 0.14
CA ILE A 460 -11.14 8.91 1.00
C ILE A 460 -11.94 8.56 2.25
N THR A 461 -11.27 8.41 3.38
CA THR A 461 -11.89 8.14 4.68
C THR A 461 -12.07 9.44 5.47
N GLY A 462 -12.90 9.41 6.51
CA GLY A 462 -13.38 10.65 7.16
C GLY A 462 -14.46 11.39 6.36
N ALA A 463 -14.99 10.76 5.31
CA ALA A 463 -16.06 11.28 4.47
C ALA A 463 -17.07 10.18 4.07
N GLY A 464 -18.35 10.54 3.95
CA GLY A 464 -19.39 9.69 3.38
C GLY A 464 -19.54 9.89 1.86
N LEU A 465 -19.60 8.82 1.08
CA LEU A 465 -19.74 8.88 -0.38
C LEU A 465 -21.22 8.95 -0.81
N SER A 466 -21.54 9.83 -1.76
CA SER A 466 -22.85 9.96 -2.43
C SER A 466 -22.67 10.03 -3.94
N GLY A 467 -23.02 8.97 -4.66
CA GLY A 467 -22.66 8.87 -6.07
C GLY A 467 -21.13 8.93 -6.21
N THR A 468 -20.62 10.03 -6.77
CA THR A 468 -19.18 10.29 -6.95
C THR A 468 -18.62 11.40 -6.04
N THR A 469 -19.45 11.96 -5.16
CA THR A 469 -19.09 13.08 -4.28
C THR A 469 -18.91 12.61 -2.84
N TYR A 470 -17.79 12.96 -2.23
CA TYR A 470 -17.52 12.72 -0.81
C TYR A 470 -18.05 13.88 0.02
N HIS A 471 -18.59 13.60 1.20
CA HIS A 471 -19.09 14.59 2.15
C HIS A 471 -18.38 14.42 3.49
N THR A 472 -17.81 15.49 4.04
CA THR A 472 -17.12 15.48 5.34
C THR A 472 -17.49 16.72 6.14
N LYS A 473 -17.21 16.73 7.43
CA LYS A 473 -17.28 17.96 8.24
C LYS A 473 -16.07 18.85 8.05
N SER A 474 -14.90 18.25 7.81
CA SER A 474 -13.62 18.97 7.81
C SER A 474 -12.50 18.09 7.27
N THR A 475 -12.03 17.12 8.07
CA THR A 475 -10.80 16.39 7.78
C THR A 475 -11.07 15.11 7.00
N VAL A 476 -10.28 14.88 5.97
CA VAL A 476 -10.26 13.63 5.19
C VAL A 476 -8.88 12.99 5.21
N THR A 477 -8.84 11.67 5.10
CA THR A 477 -7.63 10.91 4.80
C THR A 477 -7.74 10.33 3.41
N VAL A 478 -6.82 10.70 2.52
CA VAL A 478 -6.75 10.19 1.15
C VAL A 478 -5.74 9.05 1.12
N ASN A 479 -6.17 7.89 0.63
CA ASN A 479 -5.33 6.70 0.48
C ASN A 479 -5.08 6.46 -1.02
N TRP A 480 -3.86 6.11 -1.40
CA TRP A 480 -3.45 5.91 -2.79
C TRP A 480 -2.52 4.71 -2.97
N SER A 481 -2.27 4.35 -4.23
CA SER A 481 -1.23 3.38 -4.62
C SER A 481 -0.49 3.86 -5.86
N SER A 482 0.71 3.32 -6.10
CA SER A 482 1.44 3.43 -7.37
C SER A 482 2.11 2.09 -7.73
N THR A 483 2.46 1.90 -9.00
CA THR A 483 3.21 0.71 -9.46
C THR A 483 4.71 0.94 -9.54
N THR A 484 5.16 2.20 -9.48
CA THR A 484 6.58 2.55 -9.34
C THR A 484 7.07 2.20 -7.93
N PRO A 485 8.19 1.48 -7.78
CA PRO A 485 8.80 1.21 -6.48
C PRO A 485 9.06 2.48 -5.67
N ALA A 486 8.77 2.45 -4.36
CA ALA A 486 8.92 3.61 -3.47
C ALA A 486 10.34 4.23 -3.49
N ALA A 487 11.39 3.42 -3.70
CA ALA A 487 12.77 3.90 -3.80
C ALA A 487 13.04 4.82 -5.01
N LEU A 488 12.14 4.82 -6.00
CA LEU A 488 12.16 5.69 -7.18
C LEU A 488 11.20 6.89 -7.03
N VAL A 489 10.45 6.98 -5.93
CA VAL A 489 9.56 8.10 -5.64
C VAL A 489 10.25 9.04 -4.66
N LYS A 490 10.33 10.33 -5.00
CA LYS A 490 10.87 11.38 -4.13
C LYS A 490 9.89 11.71 -3.01
N GLY A 491 8.60 11.81 -3.34
CA GLY A 491 7.53 12.06 -2.39
C GLY A 491 6.16 12.14 -3.05
N TYR A 492 5.13 12.29 -2.23
CA TYR A 492 3.78 12.61 -2.67
C TYR A 492 3.34 13.95 -2.09
N GLU A 493 2.47 14.64 -2.81
CA GLU A 493 1.85 15.89 -2.40
C GLU A 493 0.33 15.71 -2.48
N LEU A 494 -0.34 15.86 -1.35
CA LEU A 494 -1.80 15.92 -1.32
C LEU A 494 -2.22 17.33 -1.69
N LEU A 495 -2.96 17.46 -2.78
CA LEU A 495 -3.42 18.74 -3.31
C LEU A 495 -4.90 18.96 -2.94
N VAL A 496 -5.22 20.17 -2.48
CA VAL A 496 -6.58 20.68 -2.30
C VAL A 496 -6.72 21.93 -3.17
N ASP A 497 -7.64 21.88 -4.13
CA ASP A 497 -7.89 22.95 -5.13
C ASP A 497 -6.61 23.37 -5.88
N GLY A 498 -5.79 22.37 -6.22
CA GLY A 498 -4.52 22.56 -6.93
C GLY A 498 -3.35 23.05 -6.07
N LYS A 499 -3.57 23.34 -4.78
CA LYS A 499 -2.53 23.77 -3.84
C LYS A 499 -2.05 22.61 -2.98
N VAL A 500 -0.75 22.55 -2.68
CA VAL A 500 -0.18 21.54 -1.78
C VAL A 500 -0.70 21.77 -0.36
N ALA A 501 -1.47 20.81 0.15
CA ALA A 501 -1.95 20.80 1.53
C ALA A 501 -0.97 20.07 2.45
N THR A 502 -0.36 18.97 1.97
CA THR A 502 0.72 18.28 2.69
C THR A 502 1.66 17.54 1.74
N THR A 503 2.88 17.29 2.18
CA THR A 503 3.91 16.54 1.46
C THR A 503 4.36 15.36 2.31
N THR A 504 4.49 14.18 1.70
CA THR A 504 4.87 12.94 2.38
C THR A 504 6.02 12.23 1.66
N ALA A 505 6.69 11.32 2.37
CA ALA A 505 7.77 10.52 1.83
C ALA A 505 7.30 9.60 0.68
N GLY A 506 8.22 9.18 -0.20
CA GLY A 506 7.91 8.31 -1.34
C GLY A 506 7.38 6.90 -0.98
N SER A 507 7.50 6.49 0.29
CA SER A 507 6.91 5.27 0.85
C SER A 507 5.48 5.45 1.36
N ALA A 508 4.98 6.68 1.49
CA ALA A 508 3.66 6.93 2.03
C ALA A 508 2.56 6.45 1.07
N THR A 509 1.50 5.90 1.65
CA THR A 509 0.30 5.43 0.94
C THR A 509 -0.96 6.23 1.31
N SER A 510 -0.83 7.19 2.23
CA SER A 510 -1.93 8.05 2.64
C SER A 510 -1.44 9.39 3.21
N ALA A 511 -2.36 10.35 3.26
CA ALA A 511 -2.18 11.64 3.92
C ALA A 511 -3.52 12.25 4.31
N THR A 512 -3.50 13.12 5.32
CA THR A 512 -4.67 13.87 5.77
C THR A 512 -4.69 15.28 5.19
N ALA A 513 -5.89 15.81 4.98
CA ALA A 513 -6.11 17.23 4.69
C ALA A 513 -7.35 17.73 5.46
N THR A 514 -7.24 18.95 5.98
CA THR A 514 -8.35 19.69 6.59
C THR A 514 -8.98 20.59 5.53
N LEU A 515 -10.29 20.47 5.34
CA LEU A 515 -11.05 21.24 4.36
C LEU A 515 -11.90 22.29 5.08
N THR A 516 -11.86 23.52 4.57
CA THR A 516 -12.80 24.57 4.96
C THR A 516 -14.20 24.25 4.45
N PRO A 517 -15.30 24.82 4.99
CA PRO A 517 -16.62 24.63 4.42
C PRO A 517 -16.67 25.05 2.93
N GLY A 518 -17.17 24.17 2.06
CA GLY A 518 -17.17 24.38 0.62
C GLY A 518 -17.04 23.10 -0.21
N THR A 519 -16.97 23.25 -1.53
CA THR A 519 -16.67 22.15 -2.46
C THR A 519 -15.22 22.23 -2.89
N HIS A 520 -14.48 21.14 -2.72
CA HIS A 520 -13.05 21.04 -2.97
C HIS A 520 -12.72 19.96 -4.00
N LYS A 521 -11.62 20.16 -4.72
CA LYS A 521 -10.98 19.17 -5.58
C LYS A 521 -9.74 18.62 -4.88
N VAL A 522 -9.78 17.34 -4.55
CA VAL A 522 -8.70 16.65 -3.84
C VAL A 522 -7.96 15.71 -4.80
N GLN A 523 -6.64 15.84 -4.86
CA GLN A 523 -5.76 15.08 -5.78
C GLN A 523 -4.49 14.65 -5.07
N VAL A 524 -3.83 13.60 -5.57
CA VAL A 524 -2.47 13.24 -5.15
C VAL A 524 -1.53 13.48 -6.33
N ARG A 525 -0.45 14.22 -6.09
CA ARG A 525 0.66 14.38 -7.03
C ARG A 525 1.85 13.59 -6.54
N ALA A 526 2.37 12.68 -7.36
CA ALA A 526 3.58 11.93 -7.06
C ALA A 526 4.76 12.54 -7.79
N VAL A 527 5.88 12.68 -7.08
CA VAL A 527 7.13 13.25 -7.60
C VAL A 527 8.16 12.12 -7.71
N HIS A 528 8.65 11.85 -8.91
CA HIS A 528 9.73 10.87 -9.15
C HIS A 528 11.10 11.44 -8.73
N GLN A 529 12.11 10.59 -8.55
CA GLN A 529 13.49 11.02 -8.27
C GLN A 529 14.10 11.92 -9.37
N SER A 530 13.53 11.91 -10.58
CA SER A 530 13.87 12.80 -11.71
C SER A 530 13.08 14.12 -11.74
N ASP A 531 12.37 14.44 -10.66
CA ASP A 531 11.45 15.57 -10.51
C ASP A 531 10.24 15.59 -11.47
N ARG A 532 10.12 14.58 -12.35
CA ARG A 532 8.90 14.38 -13.16
C ARG A 532 7.73 14.02 -12.27
N THR A 533 6.59 14.68 -12.48
CA THR A 533 5.39 14.49 -11.66
C THR A 533 4.26 13.82 -12.43
N THR A 534 3.43 13.05 -11.73
CA THR A 534 2.09 12.65 -12.20
C THR A 534 1.05 13.05 -11.17
N THR A 535 -0.17 13.38 -11.58
CA THR A 535 -1.26 13.78 -10.67
C THR A 535 -2.51 12.98 -10.95
N THR A 536 -3.20 12.51 -9.91
CA THR A 536 -4.46 11.78 -10.06
C THR A 536 -5.58 12.68 -10.59
N THR A 537 -6.63 12.07 -11.13
CA THR A 537 -7.93 12.75 -11.30
C THR A 537 -8.42 13.30 -9.97
N ALA A 538 -9.08 14.46 -9.99
CA ALA A 538 -9.63 15.08 -8.80
C ALA A 538 -10.88 14.37 -8.28
N ALA A 539 -10.86 14.00 -7.01
CA ALA A 539 -12.06 13.64 -6.26
C ALA A 539 -12.78 14.91 -5.81
N THR A 540 -14.11 14.91 -5.87
CA THR A 540 -14.92 16.03 -5.37
C THR A 540 -15.29 15.75 -3.92
N VAL A 541 -14.90 16.65 -3.02
CA VAL A 541 -15.18 16.56 -1.58
C VAL A 541 -15.92 17.82 -1.14
N VAL A 542 -17.11 17.65 -0.58
CA VAL A 542 -17.91 18.71 0.01
C VAL A 542 -17.69 18.69 1.52
N ALA A 543 -17.10 19.75 2.04
CA ALA A 543 -16.96 19.98 3.48
C ALA A 543 -18.13 20.84 3.95
N GLU A 544 -18.93 20.33 4.88
CA GLU A 544 -20.10 21.03 5.40
C GLU A 544 -20.40 20.63 6.85
N THR A 545 -20.86 21.60 7.64
CA THR A 545 -21.15 21.44 9.06
C THR A 545 -22.62 21.72 9.40
N THR A 546 -23.50 21.77 8.39
CA THR A 546 -24.90 22.14 8.58
C THR A 546 -25.68 20.91 8.97
N ALA A 547 -26.21 20.88 10.20
CA ALA A 547 -27.00 19.74 10.63
C ALA A 547 -28.32 19.62 9.85
N PRO A 548 -28.82 18.38 9.61
CA PRO A 548 -30.17 18.15 9.12
C PRO A 548 -31.22 18.84 9.98
N VAL A 549 -32.40 19.08 9.42
CA VAL A 549 -33.52 19.68 10.15
C VAL A 549 -34.76 18.81 10.05
N PHE A 550 -35.45 18.59 11.18
CA PHE A 550 -36.79 18.01 11.19
C PHE A 550 -37.83 19.07 10.82
N THR A 551 -38.07 19.29 9.52
CA THR A 551 -39.13 20.19 9.02
C THR A 551 -40.53 19.79 9.49
N THR A 552 -40.72 18.50 9.77
CA THR A 552 -41.87 18.00 10.54
C THR A 552 -41.34 17.20 11.71
N LYS A 553 -41.54 17.71 12.93
CA LYS A 553 -41.18 16.99 14.16
C LYS A 553 -41.89 15.63 14.20
N PRO A 554 -41.28 14.60 14.83
CA PRO A 554 -41.94 13.31 15.03
C PRO A 554 -43.31 13.50 15.69
N THR A 555 -44.32 12.76 15.20
CA THR A 555 -45.68 12.78 15.75
C THR A 555 -46.26 11.38 15.74
N LEU A 556 -47.16 11.10 16.69
CA LEU A 556 -47.87 9.82 16.79
C LEU A 556 -49.36 9.99 16.53
N ALA A 557 -49.92 9.02 15.83
CA ALA A 557 -51.35 8.86 15.64
C ALA A 557 -51.75 7.41 15.93
N LEU A 558 -52.96 7.19 16.48
CA LEU A 558 -53.53 5.85 16.56
C LEU A 558 -53.85 5.36 15.14
N ARG A 559 -53.68 4.06 14.93
CA ARG A 559 -54.06 3.39 13.67
C ARG A 559 -54.98 2.21 13.96
N ALA A 560 -55.66 1.75 12.91
CA ALA A 560 -56.45 0.54 13.00
C ALA A 560 -55.59 -0.70 13.29
N GLY A 561 -56.18 -1.68 13.99
CA GLY A 561 -55.54 -2.94 14.37
C GLY A 561 -55.91 -3.41 15.77
N THR A 562 -55.37 -4.56 16.17
CA THR A 562 -55.65 -5.16 17.48
C THR A 562 -54.99 -4.38 18.61
N VAL A 563 -55.77 -4.03 19.64
CA VAL A 563 -55.35 -3.24 20.80
C VAL A 563 -55.12 -4.14 22.01
N ASN A 564 -53.91 -4.09 22.56
CA ASN A 564 -53.59 -4.71 23.85
C ASN A 564 -53.14 -3.65 24.87
N THR A 565 -53.23 -3.96 26.16
CA THR A 565 -52.75 -3.06 27.24
C THR A 565 -51.23 -2.81 27.13
N THR A 566 -50.48 -3.75 26.57
CA THR A 566 -49.04 -3.64 26.30
C THR A 566 -48.71 -3.20 24.87
N ALA A 567 -49.68 -3.20 23.95
CA ALA A 567 -49.44 -2.94 22.53
C ALA A 567 -50.67 -2.25 21.89
N VAL A 568 -50.68 -0.93 21.95
CA VAL A 568 -51.63 -0.06 21.24
C VAL A 568 -51.05 0.28 19.86
N PRO A 569 -51.75 0.01 18.74
CA PRO A 569 -51.30 0.34 17.40
C PRO A 569 -51.12 1.85 17.18
N VAL A 570 -49.91 2.26 16.77
CA VAL A 570 -49.58 3.66 16.45
C VAL A 570 -48.85 3.77 15.12
N THR A 571 -48.98 4.93 14.48
CA THR A 571 -48.14 5.36 13.35
C THR A 571 -47.28 6.53 13.81
N LEU A 572 -45.97 6.37 13.70
CA LEU A 572 -44.98 7.43 13.88
C LEU A 572 -44.76 8.12 12.52
N SER A 573 -44.85 9.45 12.46
CA SER A 573 -44.62 10.23 11.24
C SER A 573 -43.65 11.39 11.50
N TRP A 574 -42.77 11.68 10.54
CA TRP A 574 -41.73 12.71 10.63
C TRP A 574 -41.35 13.20 9.22
N LYS A 575 -40.64 14.33 9.15
CA LYS A 575 -39.93 14.74 7.93
C LYS A 575 -38.63 15.42 8.31
N ALA A 576 -37.53 14.82 7.92
CA ALA A 576 -36.19 15.41 8.02
C ALA A 576 -35.71 15.80 6.62
N THR A 577 -35.01 16.91 6.52
CA THR A 577 -34.39 17.40 5.29
C THR A 577 -32.97 17.83 5.58
N ASP A 578 -32.10 17.74 4.59
CA ASP A 578 -30.78 18.34 4.63
C ASP A 578 -30.54 19.11 3.33
N SER A 579 -29.76 20.19 3.42
CA SER A 579 -29.46 21.07 2.30
C SER A 579 -28.52 20.45 1.27
N THR A 580 -27.74 19.45 1.69
CA THR A 580 -26.71 18.80 0.87
C THR A 580 -27.10 17.36 0.54
N SER A 581 -27.14 16.48 1.56
CA SER A 581 -27.54 15.09 1.38
C SER A 581 -27.91 14.42 2.70
N LEU A 582 -29.20 14.20 2.91
CA LEU A 582 -29.68 13.35 4.01
C LEU A 582 -29.31 11.88 3.73
N LYS A 583 -28.69 11.22 4.71
CA LYS A 583 -28.33 9.81 4.61
C LYS A 583 -29.45 8.91 5.12
N GLU A 584 -29.93 9.15 6.33
CA GLU A 584 -30.90 8.29 7.01
C GLU A 584 -31.51 8.98 8.25
N VAL A 585 -32.60 8.40 8.77
CA VAL A 585 -33.18 8.77 10.06
C VAL A 585 -33.25 7.52 10.94
N ARG A 586 -32.72 7.59 12.16
CA ARG A 586 -32.71 6.50 13.13
C ARG A 586 -33.71 6.78 14.24
N LEU A 587 -34.65 5.87 14.47
CA LEU A 587 -35.38 5.79 15.73
C LEU A 587 -34.44 5.21 16.78
N THR A 588 -34.12 5.96 17.83
CA THR A 588 -33.20 5.55 18.90
C THR A 588 -33.93 5.10 20.16
N SER A 589 -35.19 5.49 20.33
CA SER A 589 -36.09 5.05 21.41
C SER A 589 -37.52 5.06 20.90
N PRO A 590 -38.41 4.12 21.30
CA PRO A 590 -38.17 3.04 22.28
C PRO A 590 -37.55 1.77 21.69
N VAL A 591 -37.48 1.67 20.36
CA VAL A 591 -36.93 0.52 19.65
C VAL A 591 -36.01 1.02 18.55
N ALA A 592 -34.76 0.56 18.55
CA ALA A 592 -33.78 0.95 17.55
C ALA A 592 -34.22 0.52 16.14
N ARG A 593 -34.38 1.48 15.22
CA ARG A 593 -34.63 1.22 13.78
C ARG A 593 -34.00 2.30 12.92
N THR A 594 -33.55 1.92 11.72
CA THR A 594 -33.02 2.86 10.72
C THR A 594 -33.95 2.94 9.52
N TYR A 595 -34.18 4.16 9.05
CA TYR A 595 -35.03 4.45 7.90
C TYR A 595 -34.23 5.20 6.84
N GLY A 596 -34.43 4.82 5.57
CA GLY A 596 -33.86 5.54 4.43
C GLY A 596 -34.37 6.99 4.35
N PRO A 597 -33.69 7.85 3.57
CA PRO A 597 -33.92 9.30 3.58
C PRO A 597 -35.28 9.71 2.98
N THR A 598 -35.96 8.79 2.30
CA THR A 598 -37.29 9.00 1.69
C THR A 598 -38.45 8.46 2.52
N VAL A 599 -38.18 7.88 3.70
CA VAL A 599 -39.22 7.32 4.58
C VAL A 599 -39.64 8.37 5.59
N TYR A 600 -40.96 8.65 5.64
CA TYR A 600 -41.56 9.69 6.48
C TYR A 600 -42.53 9.15 7.52
N SER A 601 -42.80 7.85 7.53
CA SER A 601 -43.68 7.23 8.51
C SER A 601 -43.34 5.75 8.72
N ALA A 602 -43.69 5.23 9.90
CA ALA A 602 -43.56 3.83 10.26
C ALA A 602 -44.62 3.40 11.27
N THR A 603 -45.08 2.16 11.17
CA THR A 603 -46.04 1.57 12.11
C THR A 603 -45.33 0.93 13.30
N HIS A 604 -45.84 1.17 14.50
CA HIS A 604 -45.34 0.60 15.74
C HIS A 604 -46.48 0.26 16.71
N THR A 605 -46.13 -0.17 17.91
CA THR A 605 -47.04 -0.30 19.05
C THR A 605 -46.49 0.45 20.26
N ALA A 606 -47.38 0.91 21.14
CA ALA A 606 -47.03 1.62 22.37
C ALA A 606 -47.76 1.02 23.58
N LYS A 607 -47.13 1.01 24.75
CA LYS A 607 -47.77 0.55 25.99
C LYS A 607 -48.84 1.54 26.43
N SER A 608 -50.00 1.05 26.86
CA SER A 608 -51.06 1.90 27.42
C SER A 608 -50.72 2.32 28.85
N GLY A 609 -51.15 3.52 29.23
CA GLY A 609 -51.06 4.05 30.60
C GLY A 609 -49.70 4.61 31.00
N ALA A 610 -48.70 4.58 30.12
CA ALA A 610 -47.37 5.13 30.36
C ALA A 610 -46.93 6.00 29.18
N ALA A 611 -46.34 7.16 29.49
CA ALA A 611 -45.74 8.02 28.47
C ALA A 611 -44.55 7.29 27.85
N THR A 612 -44.55 7.17 26.53
CA THR A 612 -43.41 6.63 25.78
C THR A 612 -42.79 7.74 24.96
N THR A 613 -41.47 7.93 25.11
CA THR A 613 -40.70 8.90 24.32
C THR A 613 -40.14 8.24 23.06
N TRP A 614 -40.43 8.85 21.92
CA TRP A 614 -40.01 8.42 20.58
C TRP A 614 -38.96 9.38 20.07
N SER A 615 -37.69 9.00 20.24
CA SER A 615 -36.54 9.83 19.88
C SER A 615 -35.99 9.41 18.54
N MET A 616 -35.79 10.37 17.64
CA MET A 616 -35.27 10.15 16.30
C MET A 616 -34.05 11.03 16.07
N THR A 617 -33.02 10.48 15.41
CA THR A 617 -31.81 11.21 15.00
C THR A 617 -31.68 11.14 13.49
N ALA A 618 -31.69 12.28 12.82
CA ALA A 618 -31.39 12.41 11.40
C ALA A 618 -29.86 12.52 11.22
N HIS A 619 -29.32 11.83 10.22
CA HIS A 619 -27.91 11.85 9.85
C HIS A 619 -27.79 12.29 8.38
N ASP A 620 -26.91 13.24 8.08
CA ASP A 620 -26.47 13.51 6.70
C ASP A 620 -25.28 12.61 6.32
N ARG A 621 -24.72 12.87 5.13
CA ARG A 621 -23.53 12.16 4.63
C ARG A 621 -22.19 12.70 5.13
N ALA A 622 -22.12 13.96 5.56
CA ALA A 622 -20.94 14.53 6.22
C ALA A 622 -20.78 14.00 7.66
N GLY A 623 -21.84 13.44 8.24
CA GLY A 623 -21.93 12.95 9.60
C GLY A 623 -22.50 13.98 10.59
N ASN A 624 -23.09 15.09 10.14
CA ASN A 624 -23.85 15.96 11.04
C ASN A 624 -25.18 15.31 11.41
N THR A 625 -25.68 15.69 12.57
CA THR A 625 -26.86 15.06 13.16
C THR A 625 -27.79 16.09 13.77
N ALA A 626 -29.07 15.78 13.75
CA ALA A 626 -30.08 16.48 14.52
C ALA A 626 -31.03 15.48 15.15
N THR A 627 -31.53 15.81 16.33
CA THR A 627 -32.44 14.94 17.08
C THR A 627 -33.79 15.64 17.27
N ALA A 628 -34.86 14.88 17.16
CA ALA A 628 -36.20 15.32 17.52
C ALA A 628 -36.93 14.19 18.24
N ALA A 629 -37.83 14.54 19.14
CA ALA A 629 -38.59 13.56 19.89
C ALA A 629 -40.06 13.99 20.05
N THR A 630 -40.91 12.99 20.28
CA THR A 630 -42.28 13.20 20.75
C THR A 630 -42.57 12.20 21.86
N ALA A 631 -43.36 12.62 22.84
CA ALA A 631 -43.93 11.71 23.83
C ALA A 631 -45.44 11.62 23.60
N ALA A 632 -46.00 10.44 23.81
CA ALA A 632 -47.44 10.26 23.88
C ALA A 632 -47.76 9.18 24.90
N THR A 633 -48.92 9.30 25.55
CA THR A 633 -49.46 8.28 26.43
C THR A 633 -50.74 7.73 25.81
N PRO A 634 -50.73 6.53 25.21
CA PRO A 634 -51.97 5.85 24.89
C PRO A 634 -52.73 5.56 26.17
N VAL A 635 -53.99 5.95 26.22
CA VAL A 635 -54.89 5.71 27.35
C VAL A 635 -56.11 4.97 26.83
N ILE A 636 -56.33 3.80 27.42
CA ILE A 636 -57.49 2.98 27.16
C ILE A 636 -58.60 3.37 28.14
N LEU A 637 -59.71 3.85 27.61
CA LEU A 637 -60.97 4.04 28.31
C LEU A 637 -61.84 2.81 28.11
N GLN A 638 -62.08 2.10 29.21
CA GLN A 638 -63.01 0.97 29.23
C GLN A 638 -64.40 1.44 28.80
N GLU A 639 -65.15 0.56 28.16
CA GLU A 639 -66.55 0.72 27.80
C GLU A 639 -67.44 1.12 28.99
N THR A 640 -67.03 0.76 30.21
CA THR A 640 -67.70 1.14 31.45
C THR A 640 -67.59 2.62 31.82
N SER A 641 -66.59 3.33 31.29
CA SER A 641 -66.40 4.77 31.51
C SER A 641 -67.29 5.65 30.62
N ALA A 642 -68.01 5.06 29.65
CA ALA A 642 -68.87 5.81 28.74
C ALA A 642 -70.18 6.23 29.40
N THR A 643 -70.65 7.45 29.12
CA THR A 643 -72.04 7.84 29.39
C THR A 643 -72.96 7.08 28.44
N ARG A 644 -73.94 6.37 29.00
CA ARG A 644 -74.82 5.45 28.26
C ARG A 644 -76.21 6.04 28.06
N SER A 645 -76.82 5.74 26.92
CA SER A 645 -78.24 5.98 26.64
C SER A 645 -78.84 4.77 25.94
N GLY A 646 -80.06 4.37 26.33
CA GLY A 646 -80.70 3.15 25.85
C GLY A 646 -80.14 1.87 26.49
N THR A 647 -80.61 0.71 26.02
CA THR A 647 -80.28 -0.59 26.59
C THR A 647 -78.92 -1.10 26.11
N TRP A 648 -78.03 -1.46 27.04
CA TRP A 648 -76.74 -2.10 26.78
C TRP A 648 -76.54 -3.27 27.72
N THR A 649 -76.12 -4.41 27.18
CA THR A 649 -75.86 -5.64 27.93
C THR A 649 -74.35 -5.88 28.01
N ALA A 650 -73.86 -6.13 29.22
CA ALA A 650 -72.46 -6.50 29.43
C ALA A 650 -72.19 -7.94 28.96
N LYS A 651 -71.04 -8.16 28.34
CA LYS A 651 -70.51 -9.49 28.01
C LYS A 651 -69.14 -9.66 28.66
N SER A 652 -68.87 -10.82 29.24
CA SER A 652 -67.61 -11.14 29.91
C SER A 652 -66.83 -12.17 29.10
N SER A 653 -65.55 -11.92 28.85
CA SER A 653 -64.61 -12.84 28.21
C SER A 653 -63.19 -12.30 28.35
N THR A 654 -62.21 -13.17 28.55
CA THR A 654 -60.79 -12.79 28.56
C THR A 654 -60.30 -12.24 27.21
N SER A 655 -61.05 -12.47 26.12
CA SER A 655 -60.77 -11.89 24.80
C SER A 655 -61.08 -10.40 24.70
N TYR A 656 -61.93 -9.87 25.59
CA TYR A 656 -62.26 -8.44 25.63
C TYR A 656 -61.19 -7.65 26.36
N LEU A 657 -61.08 -6.37 26.03
CA LEU A 657 -60.18 -5.45 26.67
C LEU A 657 -60.65 -5.24 28.12
N GLY A 658 -59.78 -5.55 29.10
CA GLY A 658 -60.18 -5.54 30.52
C GLY A 658 -61.17 -6.65 30.93
N GLY A 659 -61.46 -7.61 30.05
CA GLY A 659 -62.30 -8.77 30.33
C GLY A 659 -63.81 -8.58 30.11
N LYS A 660 -64.27 -7.38 29.72
CA LYS A 660 -65.68 -7.04 29.53
C LYS A 660 -65.91 -6.19 28.28
N SER A 661 -67.11 -6.27 27.72
CA SER A 661 -67.58 -5.40 26.65
C SER A 661 -69.06 -5.06 26.82
N LEU A 662 -69.56 -4.06 26.09
CA LEU A 662 -70.98 -3.69 26.05
C LEU A 662 -71.55 -3.93 24.66
N ALA A 663 -72.68 -4.63 24.60
CA ALA A 663 -73.40 -4.90 23.37
C ALA A 663 -74.81 -4.31 23.38
N SER A 664 -75.26 -3.81 22.24
CA SER A 664 -76.66 -3.40 22.05
C SER A 664 -77.12 -3.68 20.62
N SER A 665 -78.37 -4.09 20.49
CA SER A 665 -79.10 -4.23 19.23
C SER A 665 -80.20 -3.17 19.09
N THR A 666 -80.35 -2.29 20.08
CA THR A 666 -81.43 -1.29 20.13
C THR A 666 -81.01 -0.08 19.30
N LYS A 667 -81.76 0.21 18.23
CA LYS A 667 -81.56 1.42 17.41
C LYS A 667 -81.53 2.65 18.31
N ASN A 668 -80.60 3.57 18.04
CA ASN A 668 -80.34 4.79 18.80
C ASN A 668 -79.76 4.62 20.21
N ALA A 669 -79.52 3.40 20.70
CA ALA A 669 -78.69 3.20 21.88
C ALA A 669 -77.29 3.77 21.62
N SER A 670 -76.70 4.45 22.62
CA SER A 670 -75.40 5.11 22.44
C SER A 670 -74.49 5.05 23.65
N LEU A 671 -73.19 5.12 23.37
CA LEU A 671 -72.09 5.25 24.32
C LEU A 671 -71.30 6.50 23.97
N THR A 672 -70.99 7.32 24.96
CA THR A 672 -70.25 8.58 24.78
C THR A 672 -69.04 8.64 25.71
N TRP A 673 -67.86 8.85 25.15
CA TRP A 673 -66.62 9.13 25.90
C TRP A 673 -66.22 10.59 25.72
N THR A 674 -65.76 11.20 26.81
CA THR A 674 -65.10 12.51 26.78
C THR A 674 -63.67 12.34 27.23
N PHE A 675 -62.71 12.89 26.47
CA PHE A 675 -61.28 12.81 26.78
C PHE A 675 -60.57 14.09 26.33
N THR A 676 -59.33 14.28 26.77
CA THR A 676 -58.45 15.33 26.26
C THR A 676 -57.25 14.66 25.61
N GLY A 677 -57.08 14.83 24.30
CA GLY A 677 -56.06 14.12 23.54
C GLY A 677 -56.01 14.55 22.08
N ARG A 678 -55.03 14.00 21.35
CA ARG A 678 -54.76 14.35 19.94
C ARG A 678 -55.14 13.26 18.93
N SER A 679 -55.40 12.04 19.39
CA SER A 679 -55.85 10.96 18.53
C SER A 679 -56.78 10.05 19.30
N ALA A 680 -57.77 9.46 18.64
CA ALA A 680 -58.72 8.53 19.22
C ALA A 680 -58.96 7.34 18.30
N ALA A 681 -59.20 6.17 18.89
CA ALA A 681 -59.54 4.94 18.20
C ALA A 681 -60.70 4.22 18.93
N TRP A 682 -61.71 3.81 18.17
CA TRP A 682 -62.83 3.02 18.70
C TRP A 682 -62.56 1.54 18.56
N VAL A 683 -62.59 0.83 19.70
CA VAL A 683 -62.24 -0.58 19.83
C VAL A 683 -63.49 -1.41 20.00
N VAL A 684 -63.61 -2.46 19.19
CA VAL A 684 -64.84 -3.25 19.09
C VAL A 684 -64.56 -4.75 19.05
N SER A 685 -65.62 -5.52 19.29
CA SER A 685 -65.71 -6.90 18.86
C SER A 685 -66.56 -6.99 17.61
N ARG A 686 -66.09 -7.73 16.61
CA ARG A 686 -66.70 -7.84 15.29
C ARG A 686 -66.94 -9.30 14.94
N ALA A 687 -68.07 -9.59 14.31
CA ALA A 687 -68.42 -10.91 13.79
C ALA A 687 -69.32 -10.76 12.55
N ALA A 688 -69.70 -11.88 11.93
CA ALA A 688 -70.56 -11.85 10.74
C ALA A 688 -71.95 -11.25 11.02
N THR A 689 -72.39 -11.32 12.27
CA THR A 689 -73.66 -10.82 12.79
C THR A 689 -73.60 -9.41 13.37
N SER A 690 -72.44 -8.75 13.32
CA SER A 690 -72.29 -7.38 13.84
C SER A 690 -72.89 -6.35 12.89
N GLY A 691 -73.55 -5.33 13.46
CA GLY A 691 -74.24 -4.25 12.76
C GLY A 691 -73.38 -3.02 12.48
N GLN A 692 -74.04 -1.92 12.14
CA GLN A 692 -73.41 -0.63 11.90
C GLN A 692 -73.63 0.31 13.09
N ALA A 693 -72.69 1.23 13.27
CA ALA A 693 -72.80 2.33 14.20
C ALA A 693 -72.49 3.66 13.52
N TYR A 694 -73.20 4.72 13.91
CA TYR A 694 -72.78 6.08 13.63
C TYR A 694 -71.75 6.52 14.68
N VAL A 695 -70.64 7.10 14.23
CA VAL A 695 -69.65 7.72 15.10
C VAL A 695 -69.80 9.22 14.96
N TYR A 696 -70.09 9.90 16.07
CA TYR A 696 -70.12 11.34 16.19
C TYR A 696 -68.87 11.81 16.93
N VAL A 697 -68.28 12.89 16.46
CA VAL A 697 -67.15 13.58 17.09
C VAL A 697 -67.58 15.00 17.36
N ASP A 698 -67.54 15.41 18.62
CA ASP A 698 -67.90 16.78 19.05
C ASP A 698 -69.29 17.20 18.56
N GLY A 699 -70.25 16.26 18.62
CA GLY A 699 -71.64 16.45 18.20
C GLY A 699 -71.90 16.29 16.70
N VAL A 700 -70.86 16.24 15.85
CA VAL A 700 -70.98 16.12 14.39
C VAL A 700 -70.77 14.66 13.96
N LYS A 701 -71.64 14.14 13.08
CA LYS A 701 -71.48 12.79 12.54
C LYS A 701 -70.18 12.70 11.73
N ALA A 702 -69.21 11.94 12.22
CA ALA A 702 -67.91 11.76 11.60
C ALA A 702 -67.87 10.56 10.65
N ALA A 703 -68.58 9.47 10.96
CA ALA A 703 -68.58 8.28 10.14
C ALA A 703 -69.84 7.41 10.36
N THR A 704 -70.12 6.54 9.39
CA THR A 704 -70.91 5.33 9.59
C THR A 704 -69.96 4.15 9.47
N VAL A 705 -69.81 3.36 10.52
CA VAL A 705 -68.83 2.28 10.60
C VAL A 705 -69.55 0.95 10.63
N ASP A 706 -69.19 0.06 9.71
CA ASP A 706 -69.72 -1.30 9.65
C ASP A 706 -68.83 -2.27 10.41
N LEU A 707 -69.39 -3.00 11.39
CA LEU A 707 -68.65 -3.95 12.22
C LEU A 707 -68.68 -5.38 11.66
N LYS A 708 -69.35 -5.65 10.55
CA LYS A 708 -69.37 -6.99 9.94
C LYS A 708 -67.95 -7.48 9.66
N SER A 709 -67.63 -8.70 10.07
CA SER A 709 -66.37 -9.37 9.77
C SER A 709 -66.64 -10.84 9.49
N ALA A 710 -65.98 -11.42 8.48
CA ALA A 710 -66.16 -12.84 8.15
C ALA A 710 -65.72 -13.76 9.31
N THR A 711 -64.70 -13.34 10.06
CA THR A 711 -64.23 -14.01 11.27
C THR A 711 -64.45 -13.13 12.49
N THR A 712 -64.63 -13.76 13.65
CA THR A 712 -64.74 -13.03 14.91
C THR A 712 -63.39 -12.40 15.27
N LYS A 713 -63.39 -11.09 15.48
CA LYS A 713 -62.22 -10.31 15.93
C LYS A 713 -62.56 -9.59 17.22
N TYR A 714 -61.62 -9.58 18.16
CA TYR A 714 -61.72 -8.89 19.44
C TYR A 714 -60.69 -7.76 19.49
N ARG A 715 -60.95 -6.76 20.34
CA ARG A 715 -60.02 -5.65 20.61
C ARG A 715 -59.60 -4.91 19.34
N ASP A 716 -60.46 -4.89 18.33
CA ASP A 716 -60.10 -4.39 17.01
C ASP A 716 -60.42 -2.90 16.94
N ALA A 717 -59.38 -2.07 16.80
CA ALA A 717 -59.55 -0.65 16.52
C ALA A 717 -59.88 -0.49 15.03
N ILE A 718 -61.11 -0.07 14.72
CA ILE A 718 -61.61 -0.04 13.34
C ILE A 718 -61.94 1.35 12.82
N TRP A 719 -61.93 2.33 13.72
CA TRP A 719 -62.12 3.73 13.42
C TRP A 719 -61.07 4.51 14.19
N THR A 720 -60.44 5.47 13.52
CA THR A 720 -59.46 6.37 14.13
C THR A 720 -59.70 7.80 13.67
N LYS A 721 -59.35 8.76 14.52
CA LYS A 721 -59.32 10.18 14.17
C LYS A 721 -58.16 10.84 14.89
N THR A 722 -57.47 11.74 14.19
CA THR A 722 -56.34 12.52 14.72
C THR A 722 -56.58 13.99 14.44
N TRP A 723 -56.22 14.84 15.42
CA TRP A 723 -56.38 16.29 15.36
C TRP A 723 -55.02 16.99 15.29
N ALA A 724 -55.02 18.24 14.83
CA ALA A 724 -53.81 19.04 14.72
C ALA A 724 -53.17 19.33 16.09
N THR A 725 -53.97 19.53 17.14
CA THR A 725 -53.52 19.78 18.51
C THR A 725 -54.26 18.87 19.49
N SER A 726 -53.70 18.68 20.69
CA SER A 726 -54.44 18.02 21.78
C SER A 726 -55.57 18.94 22.23
N GLY A 727 -56.77 18.39 22.41
CA GLY A 727 -57.95 19.14 22.80
C GLY A 727 -58.98 18.26 23.50
N LYS A 728 -59.97 18.89 24.12
CA LYS A 728 -61.11 18.17 24.71
C LYS A 728 -62.03 17.74 23.59
N HIS A 729 -62.28 16.43 23.49
CA HIS A 729 -63.12 15.83 22.47
C HIS A 729 -64.16 14.89 23.07
N THR A 730 -65.26 14.73 22.36
CA THR A 730 -66.33 13.79 22.67
C THR A 730 -66.51 12.82 21.50
N VAL A 731 -66.44 11.52 21.75
CA VAL A 731 -66.75 10.47 20.77
C VAL A 731 -68.02 9.76 21.21
N LYS A 732 -69.09 9.87 20.41
CA LYS A 732 -70.38 9.23 20.64
C LYS A 732 -70.65 8.18 19.57
N VAL A 733 -70.83 6.94 19.98
CA VAL A 733 -71.19 5.82 19.11
C VAL A 733 -72.68 5.55 19.26
N VAL A 734 -73.41 5.48 18.15
CA VAL A 734 -74.87 5.28 18.12
C VAL A 734 -75.22 4.06 17.27
N VAL A 735 -75.95 3.11 17.83
CA VAL A 735 -76.39 1.89 17.13
C VAL A 735 -77.39 2.23 16.02
N VAL A 736 -77.09 1.80 14.79
CA VAL A 736 -77.97 2.04 13.63
C VAL A 736 -79.21 1.14 13.64
N GLY A 737 -79.09 -0.06 14.22
CA GLY A 737 -80.13 -1.09 14.16
C GLY A 737 -80.20 -1.74 12.78
N THR A 738 -79.05 -2.10 12.21
CA THR A 738 -78.93 -2.69 10.87
C THR A 738 -79.81 -3.93 10.71
N ALA A 739 -80.64 -3.96 9.66
CA ALA A 739 -81.54 -5.07 9.39
C ALA A 739 -80.78 -6.41 9.27
N GLY A 740 -81.29 -7.45 9.93
CA GLY A 740 -80.71 -8.80 9.95
C GLY A 740 -79.44 -8.97 10.81
N ARG A 741 -78.79 -7.88 11.25
CA ARG A 741 -77.57 -7.91 12.08
C ARG A 741 -77.46 -6.67 12.98
N PRO A 742 -78.38 -6.46 13.93
CA PRO A 742 -78.48 -5.17 14.63
C PRO A 742 -77.38 -4.93 15.68
N ALA A 743 -76.64 -5.98 16.08
CA ALA A 743 -75.80 -5.96 17.26
C ALA A 743 -74.48 -5.20 17.07
N VAL A 744 -74.20 -4.20 17.89
CA VAL A 744 -72.91 -3.53 18.02
C VAL A 744 -72.29 -3.94 19.35
N THR A 745 -71.04 -4.40 19.35
CA THR A 745 -70.29 -4.75 20.58
C THR A 745 -69.06 -3.87 20.69
N THR A 746 -69.02 -3.02 21.72
CA THR A 746 -67.91 -2.10 22.00
C THR A 746 -67.07 -2.59 23.16
N ASP A 747 -65.75 -2.57 22.94
CA ASP A 747 -64.72 -3.00 23.88
C ASP A 747 -64.08 -1.79 24.60
N GLY A 748 -64.15 -0.59 24.01
CA GLY A 748 -63.71 0.65 24.62
C GLY A 748 -63.29 1.71 23.61
N LEU A 749 -62.61 2.74 24.11
CA LEU A 749 -61.99 3.79 23.31
C LEU A 749 -60.52 3.93 23.73
N VAL A 750 -59.60 4.10 22.78
CA VAL A 750 -58.22 4.51 23.07
C VAL A 750 -58.04 5.94 22.63
N TYR A 751 -57.30 6.74 23.40
CA TYR A 751 -56.84 8.05 22.95
C TYR A 751 -55.35 8.26 23.24
N LEU A 752 -54.69 9.16 22.51
CA LEU A 752 -53.34 9.64 22.84
C LEU A 752 -53.47 10.94 23.64
N LYS A 753 -53.05 10.89 24.91
CA LYS A 753 -52.94 12.06 25.79
C LYS A 753 -51.76 12.93 25.39
#